data_AF-A0AAU4CR11-F1
#
_entry.id   AF-A0AAU4CR11-F1
#
_cell.length_a   1.000
_cell.length_b   1.000
_cell.length_c   1.000
_cell.angle_alpha   90.00
_cell.angle_beta   90.00
_cell.angle_gamma   90.00
#
_symmetry.space_group_name_H-M   'P 1'
#
loop_
_entity.id
_entity.type
_entity.pdbx_description
1 polymer ?
#
loop_
_entity_poly.entity_id
_entity_poly.type
_entity_poly.pdbx_seq_one_letter_code
_entity_poly.pdbx_strand_id
1 'polypeptide(L)'
;MRQGLDFGLLGPLVVRRAGTVLDPGRRRQRLLLIRLLLADGRAVTPQTLCEELWPQQPGRTPGAAMGSLHAHISKVRAVLEPQHLRRQGTFEVLVTEPLGYALRVPPESRDTVRFERALAQAHRFMEQGRPERVVEEAGKALEMWRGTPFADAAHHLFAIHEAARLEELRQTTREIRTTALLLQGRITEALDAAQEMTTEHPLRETGWALLLRALYLAGRHPEALQRYTDLRRHLADELGLEPGPSLRALHHGILHHDLPPFHAADELNRFGAASVPGGGAGHGRDPIGSAMSRVPDEGRATAPVGQAADAPADEADRSAARCYPATDDEGTTSPPLARPAQLPRALPVFAGRAAEGAWLSAVSGAPGRPGPTAAPVVVISGAPGVGKTTFAVHHAHRIAPSFPDGQLFVNLCGFHPHAPAVEPGNALHGFLTALGVPAQRIPEDTPGRSTLFRSLLADRQILLVLDNARDEQQVRPLLPAGAGCLTLITSRNQLPGLITTDGAKPLTLPLPSPTEAHQALERRLGTERLVAEPAATAEIIRLCGRLPLAMAVVAARAELDPSFPLHAIADELRHTHGGLDAFTGFDTTTDVRAVFSWSYQSLDESTARLFRFMALHPGPHITAPAAAGLAGLSLPRTRRALACLVSACLVEQPLPGRYSLHDLLRGYAAELTDTHDTTDERHHATLRVLDHYLFTAHEANQLLKHDTTPELDLGTPNPGVTPENLTTIEQATRWLTAEHRVLTGLLHTAVSQQLDHHTTGLAWSLKDYLYRQEFWPEAITALTPALEVARRQNNRLEEGRCLRHLGGVHGYLGHQEQALHHLRLATTIFEELDATGELARAHYVTACALFLFGRVQEAVTSSERGLELSRETGEELWLAECLVELAWFRSNLGQLEKSLQYSEEGIALFQQLDAPWQLAQAWDILGYNLRMLGRYEESVATYQRATRAFEELGDHRNAIGTLMRLGDTRLALGDREGARADWACALDGAVERAMPHSAQQIRDRLTALDMDSDPTPAVPERAEGSHRLPTPRSGDPARQGSERDGSAGGHSSAVR
;
A
#
# COMPACT_ATOMS: atom_id res chain seq x y z
N MET A 1 28.73 -9.41 39.30
CA MET A 1 29.16 -9.68 37.91
C MET A 1 28.37 -10.88 37.39
N ARG A 2 27.37 -10.67 36.52
CA ARG A 2 26.67 -11.79 35.83
C ARG A 2 27.64 -12.37 34.80
N GLN A 3 27.91 -13.68 34.86
CA GLN A 3 28.77 -14.36 33.88
C GLN A 3 28.04 -14.43 32.54
N GLY A 4 28.40 -13.54 31.61
CA GLY A 4 27.76 -13.43 30.31
C GLY A 4 27.78 -14.75 29.52
N LEU A 5 26.64 -15.08 28.92
CA LEU A 5 26.58 -16.01 27.82
C LEU A 5 27.07 -15.31 26.55
N ASP A 6 27.73 -16.07 25.68
CA ASP A 6 28.27 -15.62 24.39
C ASP A 6 27.94 -16.67 23.33
N PHE A 7 27.47 -16.22 22.17
CA PHE A 7 26.91 -17.03 21.09
C PHE A 7 27.66 -16.74 19.80
N GLY A 8 28.39 -17.75 19.33
CA GLY A 8 29.02 -17.76 18.03
C GLY A 8 28.08 -18.35 16.97
N LEU A 9 27.68 -17.53 16.00
CA LEU A 9 26.74 -17.83 14.93
C LEU A 9 27.35 -17.60 13.52
N LEU A 10 28.47 -16.87 13.42
CA LEU A 10 29.27 -16.74 12.19
C LEU A 10 30.11 -18.01 11.93
N GLY A 11 29.43 -19.14 11.76
CA GLY A 11 29.98 -20.48 11.69
C GLY A 11 29.03 -21.51 12.33
N PRO A 12 29.53 -22.69 12.72
CA PRO A 12 28.81 -23.60 13.62
C PRO A 12 28.47 -22.93 14.96
N LEU A 13 27.32 -23.25 15.54
CA LEU A 13 26.85 -22.72 16.82
C LEU A 13 27.84 -23.06 17.94
N VAL A 14 28.46 -22.04 18.50
CA VAL A 14 29.27 -22.12 19.72
C VAL A 14 28.53 -21.36 20.82
N VAL A 15 28.32 -21.99 21.97
CA VAL A 15 27.79 -21.32 23.17
C VAL A 15 28.91 -21.29 24.21
N ARG A 16 29.16 -20.14 24.83
CA ARG A 16 30.15 -19.96 25.90
C ARG A 16 29.49 -19.34 27.12
N ARG A 17 29.99 -19.66 28.32
CA ARG A 17 29.73 -18.90 29.56
C ARG A 17 31.07 -18.57 30.20
N ALA A 18 31.35 -17.29 30.42
CA ALA A 18 32.64 -16.83 30.98
C ALA A 18 33.87 -17.49 30.29
N GLY A 19 33.87 -17.52 28.95
CA GLY A 19 34.92 -18.11 28.13
C GLY A 19 34.90 -19.65 28.01
N THR A 20 34.20 -20.36 28.89
CA THR A 20 34.09 -21.84 28.82
C THR A 20 33.04 -22.24 27.79
N VAL A 21 33.40 -23.11 26.84
CA VAL A 21 32.47 -23.64 25.82
C VAL A 21 31.47 -24.60 26.48
N LEU A 22 30.19 -24.42 26.18
CA LEU A 22 29.09 -25.28 26.58
C LEU A 22 28.64 -26.12 25.38
N ASP A 23 28.21 -27.36 25.63
CA ASP A 23 27.51 -28.16 24.62
C ASP A 23 26.01 -27.81 24.61
N PRO A 24 25.47 -27.12 23.58
CA PRO A 24 24.04 -26.88 23.42
C PRO A 24 23.23 -28.15 23.12
N GLY A 25 23.89 -29.29 22.88
CA GLY A 25 23.29 -30.59 22.65
C GLY A 25 23.17 -30.98 21.18
N ARG A 26 22.31 -31.97 20.90
CA ARG A 26 22.16 -32.57 19.56
C ARG A 26 21.52 -31.58 18.57
N ARG A 27 21.65 -31.85 17.25
CA ARG A 27 21.16 -31.04 16.11
C ARG A 27 19.85 -30.26 16.37
N ARG A 28 18.77 -30.90 16.84
CA ARG A 28 17.48 -30.22 17.12
C ARG A 28 17.54 -29.14 18.20
N GLN A 29 18.41 -29.29 19.20
CA GLN A 29 18.63 -28.29 20.27
C GLN A 29 19.44 -27.10 19.75
N ARG A 30 20.43 -27.37 18.87
CA ARG A 30 21.23 -26.35 18.16
C ARG A 30 20.34 -25.51 17.24
N LEU A 31 19.48 -26.16 16.45
CA LEU A 31 18.48 -25.50 15.60
C LEU A 31 17.50 -24.63 16.41
N LEU A 32 16.95 -25.15 17.52
CA LEU A 32 16.08 -24.39 18.43
C LEU A 32 16.78 -23.13 18.97
N LEU A 33 18.04 -23.26 19.39
CA LEU A 33 18.85 -22.14 19.86
C LEU A 33 19.07 -21.09 18.77
N ILE A 34 19.48 -21.50 17.56
CA ILE A 34 19.66 -20.58 16.42
C ILE A 34 18.36 -19.85 16.12
N ARG A 35 17.23 -20.57 16.05
CA ARG A 35 15.93 -19.97 15.73
C ARG A 35 15.47 -18.93 16.74
N LEU A 36 15.72 -19.18 18.03
CA LEU A 36 15.40 -18.23 19.11
C LEU A 36 16.39 -17.05 19.17
N LEU A 37 17.66 -17.27 18.78
CA LEU A 37 18.66 -16.19 18.64
C LEU A 37 18.32 -15.26 17.45
N LEU A 38 17.77 -15.80 16.37
CA LEU A 38 17.25 -15.07 15.20
C LEU A 38 15.95 -14.29 15.51
N ALA A 39 15.15 -14.75 16.48
CA ALA A 39 13.96 -14.02 16.90
C ALA A 39 14.27 -12.68 17.63
N ASP A 40 15.53 -12.48 18.03
CA ASP A 40 16.04 -11.31 18.73
C ASP A 40 15.22 -10.93 19.98
N GLY A 41 15.00 -11.92 20.84
CA GLY A 41 14.18 -11.73 22.04
C GLY A 41 12.68 -11.63 21.79
N ARG A 42 12.16 -11.72 20.57
CA ARG A 42 10.72 -11.96 20.36
C ARG A 42 10.36 -13.40 20.72
N ALA A 43 9.16 -13.60 21.27
CA ALA A 43 8.64 -14.94 21.52
C ALA A 43 8.31 -15.64 20.20
N VAL A 44 8.74 -16.89 20.05
CA VAL A 44 8.39 -17.76 18.91
C VAL A 44 7.36 -18.77 19.39
N THR A 45 6.27 -18.92 18.65
CA THR A 45 5.16 -19.80 19.04
C THR A 45 5.61 -21.26 19.06
N PRO A 46 5.03 -22.12 19.92
CA PRO A 46 5.35 -23.55 19.92
C PRO A 46 5.00 -24.24 18.60
N GLN A 47 3.98 -23.76 17.89
CA GLN A 47 3.60 -24.25 16.57
C GLN A 47 4.69 -23.95 15.53
N THR A 48 5.09 -22.69 15.40
CA THR A 48 6.16 -22.25 14.49
C THR A 48 7.46 -23.02 14.76
N LEU A 49 7.84 -23.17 16.04
CA LEU A 49 9.01 -23.98 16.41
C LEU A 49 8.83 -25.46 16.04
N CYS A 50 7.63 -26.03 16.07
CA CYS A 50 7.41 -27.40 15.63
C CYS A 50 7.52 -27.55 14.11
N GLU A 51 6.97 -26.62 13.34
CA GLU A 51 7.00 -26.61 11.87
C GLU A 51 8.43 -26.43 11.34
N GLU A 52 9.15 -25.42 11.83
CA GLU A 52 10.51 -25.07 11.40
C GLU A 52 11.58 -26.08 11.85
N LEU A 53 11.40 -26.70 13.02
CA LEU A 53 12.34 -27.70 13.53
C LEU A 53 12.06 -29.09 12.97
N TRP A 54 10.83 -29.46 12.61
CA TRP A 54 10.51 -30.76 11.98
C TRP A 54 9.76 -30.63 10.65
N PRO A 55 10.31 -29.91 9.64
CA PRO A 55 9.73 -29.91 8.31
C PRO A 55 9.77 -31.34 7.72
N GLN A 56 8.73 -31.71 6.98
CA GLN A 56 8.63 -32.96 6.21
C GLN A 56 8.69 -34.26 7.05
N GLN A 57 7.72 -34.50 7.94
CA GLN A 57 7.42 -35.85 8.46
C GLN A 57 5.96 -36.25 8.23
N PRO A 58 5.65 -36.97 7.13
CA PRO A 58 4.32 -37.54 6.89
C PRO A 58 3.86 -38.42 8.07
N GLY A 59 2.60 -38.23 8.50
CA GLY A 59 1.94 -39.09 9.49
C GLY A 59 2.25 -38.79 10.98
N ARG A 60 2.94 -37.70 11.32
CA ARG A 60 3.22 -37.34 12.73
C ARG A 60 2.12 -36.43 13.29
N THR A 61 1.41 -36.86 14.33
CA THR A 61 0.35 -36.06 14.97
C THR A 61 0.91 -34.84 15.71
N PRO A 62 0.21 -33.68 15.72
CA PRO A 62 0.72 -32.43 16.31
C PRO A 62 1.21 -32.54 17.77
N GLY A 63 0.52 -33.33 18.60
CA GLY A 63 0.90 -33.53 20.00
C GLY A 63 2.28 -34.18 20.20
N ALA A 64 2.74 -35.01 19.25
CA ALA A 64 4.05 -35.68 19.34
C ALA A 64 5.22 -34.72 19.03
N ALA A 65 4.99 -33.68 18.23
CA ALA A 65 5.96 -32.61 18.01
C ALA A 65 6.07 -31.72 19.26
N MET A 66 4.94 -31.30 19.83
CA MET A 66 4.88 -30.50 21.06
C MET A 66 5.58 -31.16 22.26
N GLY A 67 5.34 -32.45 22.51
CA GLY A 67 6.04 -33.19 23.57
C GLY A 67 7.56 -33.26 23.33
N SER A 68 7.99 -33.35 22.07
CA SER A 68 9.41 -33.30 21.70
C SER A 68 10.02 -31.91 21.93
N LEU A 69 9.28 -30.84 21.59
CA LEU A 69 9.70 -29.46 21.79
C LEU A 69 9.91 -29.14 23.26
N HIS A 70 8.97 -29.48 24.15
CA HIS A 70 9.12 -29.31 25.60
C HIS A 70 10.39 -30.01 26.13
N ALA A 71 10.64 -31.25 25.68
CA ALA A 71 11.83 -32.00 26.06
C ALA A 71 13.15 -31.37 25.55
N HIS A 72 13.14 -30.72 24.39
CA HIS A 72 14.31 -29.97 23.90
C HIS A 72 14.52 -28.67 24.67
N ILE A 73 13.46 -27.93 24.98
CA ILE A 73 13.52 -26.67 25.75
C ILE A 73 14.06 -26.91 27.16
N SER A 74 13.56 -27.93 27.88
CA SER A 74 14.08 -28.28 29.20
C SER A 74 15.58 -28.64 29.18
N LYS A 75 16.06 -29.28 28.10
CA LYS A 75 17.49 -29.59 27.93
C LYS A 75 18.33 -28.37 27.56
N VAL A 76 17.82 -27.44 26.74
CA VAL A 76 18.50 -26.16 26.47
C VAL A 76 18.58 -25.31 27.74
N ARG A 77 17.50 -25.22 28.52
CA ARG A 77 17.49 -24.60 29.86
C ARG A 77 18.53 -25.21 30.79
N ALA A 78 18.69 -26.53 30.79
CA ALA A 78 19.71 -27.20 31.59
C ALA A 78 21.15 -26.76 31.27
N VAL A 79 21.43 -26.43 30.00
CA VAL A 79 22.74 -25.94 29.54
C VAL A 79 22.89 -24.44 29.85
N LEU A 80 21.88 -23.63 29.53
CA LEU A 80 21.92 -22.16 29.67
C LEU A 80 21.77 -21.66 31.11
N GLU A 81 21.10 -22.43 31.98
CA GLU A 81 20.72 -22.01 33.34
C GLU A 81 20.80 -23.16 34.37
N PRO A 82 21.95 -23.89 34.48
CA PRO A 82 22.07 -25.09 35.31
C PRO A 82 21.81 -24.85 36.81
N GLN A 83 21.93 -23.61 37.28
CA GLN A 83 21.64 -23.21 38.66
C GLN A 83 20.12 -23.15 38.95
N HIS A 84 19.27 -22.86 37.96
CA HIS A 84 17.80 -22.82 38.10
C HIS A 84 17.16 -24.21 38.09
N LEU A 85 17.93 -25.28 37.82
CA LEU A 85 17.49 -26.67 38.02
C LEU A 85 17.53 -27.14 39.47
N ARG A 86 18.26 -26.44 40.36
CA ARG A 86 18.49 -26.85 41.76
C ARG A 86 17.69 -26.05 42.79
N ARG A 87 16.91 -25.06 42.35
CA ARG A 87 15.98 -24.26 43.15
C ARG A 87 14.71 -24.08 42.34
N GLN A 88 13.53 -24.08 42.98
CA GLN A 88 12.28 -23.72 42.31
C GLN A 88 12.31 -22.22 41.99
N GLY A 89 12.86 -21.87 40.83
CA GLY A 89 12.97 -20.49 40.35
C GLY A 89 12.54 -20.40 38.90
N THR A 90 12.06 -19.22 38.51
CA THR A 90 11.83 -18.88 37.11
C THR A 90 13.14 -18.94 36.32
N PHE A 91 13.06 -19.34 35.06
CA PHE A 91 14.15 -19.22 34.10
C PHE A 91 14.23 -17.76 33.63
N GLU A 92 15.42 -17.17 33.61
CA GLU A 92 15.68 -15.78 33.19
C GLU A 92 16.16 -15.68 31.73
N VAL A 93 16.82 -16.72 31.20
CA VAL A 93 17.47 -16.68 29.87
C VAL A 93 16.58 -17.28 28.80
N LEU A 94 16.05 -18.50 28.99
CA LEU A 94 15.08 -19.10 28.06
C LEU A 94 13.71 -19.10 28.73
N VAL A 95 12.95 -18.02 28.55
CA VAL A 95 11.66 -17.78 29.19
C VAL A 95 10.51 -18.48 28.45
N THR A 96 9.43 -18.78 29.19
CA THR A 96 8.12 -19.08 28.60
C THR A 96 7.26 -17.84 28.78
N GLU A 97 6.67 -17.34 27.71
CA GLU A 97 5.76 -16.19 27.67
C GLU A 97 4.40 -16.63 27.09
N PRO A 98 3.32 -15.84 27.23
CA PRO A 98 1.98 -16.24 26.76
C PRO A 98 1.92 -16.64 25.27
N LEU A 99 2.79 -16.06 24.44
CA LEU A 99 2.88 -16.31 23.00
C LEU A 99 3.89 -17.40 22.60
N GLY A 100 4.64 -17.99 23.55
CA GLY A 100 5.59 -19.07 23.27
C GLY A 100 6.90 -18.98 24.06
N TYR A 101 8.03 -19.14 23.37
CA TYR A 101 9.36 -19.17 23.98
C TYR A 101 10.25 -18.08 23.44
N ALA A 102 10.99 -17.41 24.32
CA ALA A 102 11.90 -16.33 23.95
C ALA A 102 13.27 -16.49 24.63
N LEU A 103 14.33 -16.05 23.96
CA LEU A 103 15.68 -16.03 24.51
C LEU A 103 16.05 -14.59 24.92
N ARG A 104 16.18 -14.35 26.23
CA ARG A 104 16.47 -13.06 26.86
C ARG A 104 17.98 -12.95 27.08
N VAL A 105 18.70 -12.53 26.05
CA VAL A 105 20.15 -12.28 26.10
C VAL A 105 20.46 -10.90 25.52
N PRO A 106 21.48 -10.17 26.01
CA PRO A 106 21.87 -8.89 25.42
C PRO A 106 22.27 -9.08 23.94
N PRO A 107 21.92 -8.17 23.01
CA PRO A 107 22.27 -8.31 21.59
C PRO A 107 23.78 -8.54 21.35
N GLU A 108 24.61 -7.82 22.10
CA GLU A 108 26.08 -7.92 22.14
C GLU A 108 26.63 -9.29 22.58
N SER A 109 25.77 -10.22 23.03
CA SER A 109 26.17 -11.62 23.26
C SER A 109 26.33 -12.42 21.97
N ARG A 110 25.84 -11.94 20.82
CA ARG A 110 25.98 -12.60 19.51
C ARG A 110 27.16 -12.04 18.72
N ASP A 111 27.95 -12.90 18.08
CA ASP A 111 29.01 -12.44 17.17
C ASP A 111 28.47 -11.73 15.91
N THR A 112 27.27 -12.06 15.43
CA THR A 112 26.61 -11.36 14.30
C THR A 112 26.41 -9.87 14.58
N VAL A 113 25.87 -9.51 15.76
CA VAL A 113 25.66 -8.11 16.17
C VAL A 113 26.98 -7.37 16.32
N ARG A 114 27.99 -8.03 16.91
CA ARG A 114 29.33 -7.44 17.09
C ARG A 114 30.04 -7.22 15.76
N PHE A 115 29.84 -8.12 14.79
CA PHE A 115 30.32 -7.98 13.42
C PHE A 115 29.67 -6.78 12.71
N GLU A 116 28.34 -6.66 12.75
CA GLU A 116 27.62 -5.50 12.17
C GLU A 116 28.05 -4.18 12.81
N ARG A 117 28.21 -4.17 14.14
CA ARG A 117 28.70 -3.00 14.88
C ARG A 117 30.14 -2.61 14.49
N ALA A 118 31.01 -3.60 14.28
CA ALA A 118 32.38 -3.37 13.82
C ALA A 118 32.41 -2.86 12.36
N LEU A 119 31.57 -3.40 11.47
CA LEU A 119 31.40 -2.90 10.11
C LEU A 119 30.88 -1.45 10.09
N ALA A 120 29.82 -1.14 10.83
CA ALA A 120 29.30 0.22 10.96
C ALA A 120 30.35 1.20 11.52
N GLN A 121 31.21 0.75 12.43
CA GLN A 121 32.32 1.54 12.94
C GLN A 121 33.44 1.72 11.89
N ALA A 122 33.70 0.72 11.05
CA ALA A 122 34.62 0.82 9.92
C ALA A 122 34.11 1.81 8.85
N HIS A 123 32.81 1.82 8.52
CA HIS A 123 32.21 2.84 7.64
C HIS A 123 32.42 4.27 8.19
N ARG A 124 32.12 4.51 9.47
CA ARG A 124 32.36 5.82 10.12
C ARG A 124 33.81 6.27 10.07
N PHE A 125 34.76 5.34 10.21
CA PHE A 125 36.18 5.68 10.08
C PHE A 125 36.59 5.97 8.63
N MET A 126 35.95 5.34 7.64
CA MET A 126 36.14 5.66 6.22
C MET A 126 35.62 7.07 5.90
N GLU A 127 34.43 7.44 6.39
CA GLU A 127 33.85 8.79 6.27
C GLU A 127 34.74 9.88 6.88
N GLN A 128 35.35 9.57 8.04
CA GLN A 128 36.27 10.48 8.74
C GLN A 128 37.65 10.60 8.07
N GLY A 129 37.89 9.93 6.94
CA GLY A 129 39.19 9.91 6.26
C GLY A 129 40.27 9.18 7.04
N ARG A 130 39.90 8.17 7.83
CA ARG A 130 40.78 7.42 8.74
C ARG A 130 40.98 5.96 8.34
N PRO A 131 41.59 5.68 7.17
CA PRO A 131 41.71 4.33 6.65
C PRO A 131 42.52 3.40 7.58
N GLU A 132 43.38 3.94 8.46
CA GLU A 132 44.12 3.16 9.45
C GLU A 132 43.19 2.41 10.41
N ARG A 133 42.13 3.09 10.87
CA ARG A 133 41.13 2.50 11.78
C ARG A 133 40.15 1.58 11.05
N VAL A 134 39.89 1.83 9.76
CA VAL A 134 39.06 0.93 8.93
C VAL A 134 39.71 -0.45 8.85
N VAL A 135 41.03 -0.53 8.60
CA VAL A 135 41.73 -1.82 8.51
C VAL A 135 41.76 -2.55 9.85
N GLU A 136 41.89 -1.84 10.98
CA GLU A 136 41.79 -2.43 12.32
C GLU A 136 40.40 -3.00 12.61
N GLU A 137 39.33 -2.22 12.44
CA GLU A 137 37.96 -2.66 12.78
C GLU A 137 37.41 -3.70 11.80
N ALA A 138 37.63 -3.54 10.49
CA ALA A 138 37.23 -4.55 9.50
C ALA A 138 38.05 -5.84 9.64
N GLY A 139 39.31 -5.76 10.11
CA GLY A 139 40.10 -6.92 10.50
C GLY A 139 39.44 -7.70 11.64
N LYS A 140 39.14 -7.04 12.76
CA LYS A 140 38.42 -7.62 13.92
C LYS A 140 37.07 -8.22 13.52
N ALA A 141 36.34 -7.56 12.62
CA ALA A 141 35.05 -8.03 12.11
C ALA A 141 35.21 -9.37 11.37
N LEU A 142 36.19 -9.47 10.47
CA LEU A 142 36.46 -10.69 9.69
C LEU A 142 37.00 -11.83 10.57
N GLU A 143 37.78 -11.54 11.61
CA GLU A 143 38.26 -12.55 12.58
C GLU A 143 37.13 -13.23 13.38
N MET A 144 35.92 -12.67 13.42
CA MET A 144 34.77 -13.31 14.07
C MET A 144 34.27 -14.53 13.27
N TRP A 145 34.56 -14.61 11.97
CA TRP A 145 34.05 -15.64 11.07
C TRP A 145 34.82 -16.96 11.20
N ARG A 146 34.08 -18.07 11.27
CA ARG A 146 34.62 -19.43 11.46
C ARG A 146 34.12 -20.43 10.41
N GLY A 147 33.50 -19.92 9.34
CA GLY A 147 32.84 -20.69 8.28
C GLY A 147 31.49 -20.08 7.91
N THR A 148 30.67 -20.84 7.18
CA THR A 148 29.31 -20.45 6.76
C THR A 148 28.45 -20.04 7.96
N PRO A 149 27.71 -18.91 7.90
CA PRO A 149 26.90 -18.44 9.00
C PRO A 149 25.75 -19.42 9.26
N PHE A 150 25.44 -19.63 10.55
CA PHE A 150 24.47 -20.61 11.03
C PHE A 150 24.67 -22.04 10.47
N ALA A 151 25.91 -22.55 10.39
CA ALA A 151 26.21 -23.81 9.71
C ALA A 151 25.34 -25.02 10.13
N ASP A 152 24.92 -25.11 11.40
CA ASP A 152 24.01 -26.17 11.89
C ASP A 152 22.57 -26.08 11.33
N ALA A 153 22.19 -24.91 10.82
CA ALA A 153 20.89 -24.55 10.27
C ALA A 153 20.94 -24.22 8.76
N ALA A 154 22.07 -24.43 8.08
CA ALA A 154 22.30 -24.02 6.68
C ALA A 154 21.27 -24.54 5.66
N HIS A 155 20.50 -25.58 5.99
CA HIS A 155 19.44 -26.15 5.14
C HIS A 155 18.02 -25.86 5.64
N HIS A 156 17.84 -24.94 6.60
CA HIS A 156 16.53 -24.56 7.14
C HIS A 156 16.13 -23.16 6.65
N LEU A 157 14.95 -23.06 6.04
CA LEU A 157 14.42 -21.83 5.41
C LEU A 157 14.52 -20.58 6.31
N PHE A 158 14.27 -20.72 7.62
CA PHE A 158 14.34 -19.63 8.59
C PHE A 158 15.74 -19.00 8.76
N ALA A 159 16.80 -19.69 8.33
CA ALA A 159 18.18 -19.22 8.44
C ALA A 159 18.80 -18.83 7.08
N ILE A 160 18.23 -19.25 5.94
CA ILE A 160 18.84 -19.05 4.61
C ILE A 160 18.96 -17.55 4.25
N HIS A 161 17.90 -16.77 4.45
CA HIS A 161 17.90 -15.34 4.12
C HIS A 161 18.92 -14.56 4.98
N GLU A 162 18.95 -14.82 6.29
CA GLU A 162 19.90 -14.17 7.18
C GLU A 162 21.36 -14.63 6.94
N ALA A 163 21.57 -15.90 6.58
CA ALA A 163 22.87 -16.41 6.18
C ALA A 163 23.39 -15.67 4.92
N ALA A 164 22.53 -15.51 3.90
CA ALA A 164 22.87 -14.77 2.68
C ALA A 164 23.17 -13.29 2.97
N ARG A 165 22.35 -12.62 3.79
CA ARG A 165 22.57 -11.22 4.20
C ARG A 165 23.89 -11.03 4.92
N LEU A 166 24.24 -11.92 5.86
CA LEU A 166 25.52 -11.83 6.57
C LEU A 166 26.71 -12.10 5.64
N GLU A 167 26.61 -13.06 4.71
CA GLU A 167 27.69 -13.33 3.76
C GLU A 167 27.91 -12.16 2.79
N GLU A 168 26.84 -11.47 2.37
CA GLU A 168 26.94 -10.21 1.60
C GLU A 168 27.67 -9.13 2.41
N LEU A 169 27.29 -8.89 3.67
CA LEU A 169 28.00 -7.95 4.55
C LEU A 169 29.47 -8.34 4.78
N ARG A 170 29.81 -9.64 4.74
CA ARG A 170 31.20 -10.10 4.80
C ARG A 170 31.99 -9.67 3.57
N GLN A 171 31.39 -9.73 2.37
CA GLN A 171 32.02 -9.23 1.15
C GLN A 171 32.20 -7.71 1.22
N THR A 172 31.17 -6.96 1.63
CA THR A 172 31.27 -5.51 1.92
C THR A 172 32.41 -5.19 2.91
N THR A 173 32.58 -6.02 3.95
CA THR A 173 33.66 -5.86 4.95
C THR A 173 35.05 -6.11 4.35
N ARG A 174 35.19 -7.09 3.46
CA ARG A 174 36.45 -7.33 2.70
C ARG A 174 36.74 -6.19 1.73
N GLU A 175 35.71 -5.67 1.06
CA GLU A 175 35.79 -4.55 0.11
C GLU A 175 36.25 -3.25 0.76
N ILE A 176 35.62 -2.85 1.88
CA ILE A 176 35.98 -1.62 2.60
C ILE A 176 37.38 -1.71 3.22
N ARG A 177 37.78 -2.90 3.71
CA ARG A 177 39.14 -3.17 4.20
C ARG A 177 40.18 -3.04 3.08
N THR A 178 39.92 -3.65 1.93
CA THR A 178 40.82 -3.61 0.76
C THR A 178 40.95 -2.19 0.21
N THR A 179 39.86 -1.44 0.17
CA THR A 179 39.85 -0.01 -0.16
C THR A 179 40.73 0.80 0.79
N ALA A 180 40.61 0.56 2.10
CA ALA A 180 41.43 1.25 3.10
C ALA A 180 42.92 0.85 3.03
N LEU A 181 43.26 -0.38 2.65
CA LEU A 181 44.64 -0.79 2.37
C LEU A 181 45.22 -0.04 1.17
N LEU A 182 44.45 0.13 0.08
CA LEU A 182 44.85 0.92 -1.08
C LEU A 182 45.04 2.40 -0.72
N LEU A 183 44.14 3.00 0.06
CA LEU A 183 44.25 4.39 0.54
C LEU A 183 45.47 4.61 1.46
N GLN A 184 45.92 3.57 2.18
CA GLN A 184 47.18 3.59 2.96
C GLN A 184 48.44 3.35 2.11
N GLY A 185 48.31 3.05 0.82
CA GLY A 185 49.44 2.62 -0.02
C GLY A 185 49.98 1.22 0.30
N ARG A 186 49.21 0.38 1.03
CA ARG A 186 49.57 -1.00 1.37
C ARG A 186 49.22 -1.96 0.23
N ILE A 187 49.81 -1.69 -0.95
CA ILE A 187 49.38 -2.27 -2.22
C ILE A 187 49.50 -3.80 -2.25
N THR A 188 50.54 -4.39 -1.66
CA THR A 188 50.71 -5.86 -1.62
C THR A 188 49.57 -6.56 -0.86
N GLU A 189 49.20 -6.04 0.31
CA GLU A 189 48.10 -6.62 1.10
C GLU A 189 46.74 -6.43 0.42
N ALA A 190 46.56 -5.32 -0.31
CA ALA A 190 45.36 -5.09 -1.12
C ALA A 190 45.29 -6.01 -2.35
N LEU A 191 46.43 -6.32 -2.98
CA LEU A 191 46.52 -7.30 -4.07
C LEU A 191 46.08 -8.69 -3.59
N ASP A 192 46.66 -9.17 -2.49
CA ASP A 192 46.36 -10.50 -1.95
C ASP A 192 44.87 -10.60 -1.57
N ALA A 193 44.32 -9.60 -0.89
CA ALA A 193 42.91 -9.55 -0.50
C ALA A 193 41.95 -9.50 -1.71
N ALA A 194 42.24 -8.68 -2.72
CA ALA A 194 41.41 -8.59 -3.93
C ALA A 194 41.51 -9.87 -4.80
N GLN A 195 42.66 -10.55 -4.79
CA GLN A 195 42.84 -11.82 -5.50
C GLN A 195 42.08 -12.96 -4.81
N GLU A 196 42.02 -13.00 -3.47
CA GLU A 196 41.15 -13.91 -2.72
C GLU A 196 39.68 -13.70 -3.09
N MET A 197 39.21 -12.44 -3.03
CA MET A 197 37.82 -12.08 -3.33
C MET A 197 37.38 -12.45 -4.76
N THR A 198 38.23 -12.19 -5.75
CA THR A 198 37.94 -12.53 -7.16
C THR A 198 38.01 -14.03 -7.45
N THR A 199 38.66 -14.81 -6.58
CA THR A 199 38.66 -16.28 -6.67
C THR A 199 37.41 -16.89 -6.02
N GLU A 200 36.97 -16.35 -4.88
CA GLU A 200 35.77 -16.84 -4.17
C GLU A 200 34.45 -16.36 -4.82
N HIS A 201 34.41 -15.13 -5.35
CA HIS A 201 33.23 -14.51 -5.94
C HIS A 201 33.54 -13.91 -7.32
N PRO A 202 33.81 -14.74 -8.35
CA PRO A 202 34.32 -14.28 -9.63
C PRO A 202 33.31 -13.44 -10.45
N LEU A 203 32.02 -13.50 -10.13
CA LEU A 203 30.97 -12.65 -10.72
C LEU A 203 30.84 -11.26 -10.07
N ARG A 204 31.54 -11.00 -8.95
CA ARG A 204 31.41 -9.75 -8.18
C ARG A 204 32.39 -8.68 -8.69
N GLU A 205 31.92 -7.83 -9.60
CA GLU A 205 32.71 -6.78 -10.28
C GLU A 205 33.57 -5.90 -9.37
N THR A 206 33.09 -5.59 -8.17
CA THR A 206 33.78 -4.73 -7.19
C THR A 206 35.13 -5.29 -6.75
N GLY A 207 35.24 -6.61 -6.51
CA GLY A 207 36.51 -7.26 -6.18
C GLY A 207 37.52 -7.15 -7.32
N TRP A 208 37.05 -7.24 -8.57
CA TRP A 208 37.88 -7.06 -9.75
C TRP A 208 38.31 -5.60 -9.92
N ALA A 209 37.45 -4.62 -9.64
CA ALA A 209 37.82 -3.21 -9.70
C ALA A 209 38.95 -2.88 -8.71
N LEU A 210 38.88 -3.45 -7.50
CA LEU A 210 39.95 -3.35 -6.50
C LEU A 210 41.24 -4.05 -6.95
N LEU A 211 41.15 -5.26 -7.51
CA LEU A 211 42.31 -6.00 -8.03
C LEU A 211 43.01 -5.25 -9.18
N LEU A 212 42.25 -4.74 -10.14
CA LEU A 212 42.76 -3.98 -11.28
C LEU A 212 43.45 -2.68 -10.85
N ARG A 213 42.86 -1.97 -9.88
CA ARG A 213 43.45 -0.77 -9.26
C ARG A 213 44.72 -1.10 -8.48
N ALA A 214 44.73 -2.19 -7.72
CA ALA A 214 45.91 -2.67 -6.99
C ALA A 214 47.05 -3.07 -7.94
N LEU A 215 46.76 -3.80 -9.03
CA LEU A 215 47.74 -4.17 -10.06
C LEU A 215 48.32 -2.93 -10.76
N TYR A 216 47.49 -1.94 -11.09
CA TYR A 216 47.96 -0.68 -11.67
C TYR A 216 48.90 0.07 -10.71
N LEU A 217 48.52 0.22 -9.43
CA LEU A 217 49.33 0.89 -8.42
C LEU A 217 50.62 0.13 -8.08
N ALA A 218 50.66 -1.18 -8.32
CA ALA A 218 51.88 -2.00 -8.24
C ALA A 218 52.76 -1.96 -9.51
N GLY A 219 52.42 -1.15 -10.52
CA GLY A 219 53.14 -1.08 -11.80
C GLY A 219 52.92 -2.28 -12.73
N ARG A 220 51.98 -3.18 -12.40
CA ARG A 220 51.68 -4.42 -13.14
C ARG A 220 50.59 -4.19 -14.20
N HIS A 221 50.69 -3.10 -14.96
CA HIS A 221 49.66 -2.66 -15.93
C HIS A 221 49.28 -3.72 -16.99
N PRO A 222 50.22 -4.49 -17.59
CA PRO A 222 49.86 -5.53 -18.57
C PRO A 222 49.02 -6.65 -17.94
N GLU A 223 49.28 -6.98 -16.68
CA GLU A 223 48.52 -7.98 -15.93
C GLU A 223 47.13 -7.46 -15.57
N ALA A 224 46.98 -6.17 -15.24
CA ALA A 224 45.66 -5.57 -15.06
C ALA A 224 44.80 -5.69 -16.32
N LEU A 225 45.34 -5.36 -17.50
CA LEU A 225 44.62 -5.51 -18.78
C LEU A 225 44.25 -6.98 -19.07
N GLN A 226 45.13 -7.92 -18.74
CA GLN A 226 44.85 -9.35 -18.85
C GLN A 226 43.70 -9.78 -17.91
N ARG A 227 43.74 -9.39 -16.63
CA ARG A 227 42.67 -9.70 -15.66
C ARG A 227 41.31 -9.11 -16.05
N TYR A 228 41.28 -7.90 -16.62
CA TYR A 228 40.06 -7.32 -17.16
C TYR A 228 39.50 -8.13 -18.34
N THR A 229 40.39 -8.63 -19.21
CA THR A 229 40.00 -9.50 -20.34
C THR A 229 39.45 -10.84 -19.86
N ASP A 230 40.05 -11.42 -18.82
CA ASP A 230 39.60 -12.67 -18.23
C ASP A 230 38.24 -12.53 -17.52
N LEU A 231 38.02 -11.43 -16.79
CA LEU A 231 36.71 -11.08 -16.24
C LEU A 231 35.65 -10.91 -17.34
N ARG A 232 35.95 -10.12 -18.38
CA ARG A 232 35.02 -9.88 -19.48
C ARG A 232 34.60 -11.18 -20.15
N ARG A 233 35.53 -12.12 -20.31
CA ARG A 233 35.24 -13.47 -20.79
C ARG A 233 34.33 -14.23 -19.83
N HIS A 234 34.63 -14.21 -18.53
CA HIS A 234 33.86 -14.94 -17.53
C HIS A 234 32.41 -14.40 -17.37
N LEU A 235 32.19 -13.09 -17.38
CA LEU A 235 30.86 -12.49 -17.38
C LEU A 235 30.07 -12.80 -18.66
N ALA A 236 30.74 -12.84 -19.81
CA ALA A 236 30.12 -13.22 -21.08
C ALA A 236 29.76 -14.72 -21.14
N ASP A 237 30.63 -15.59 -20.62
CA ASP A 237 30.45 -17.05 -20.66
C ASP A 237 29.41 -17.53 -19.62
N GLU A 238 29.42 -17.00 -18.39
CA GLU A 238 28.50 -17.43 -17.31
C GLU A 238 27.16 -16.69 -17.31
N LEU A 239 27.13 -15.40 -17.67
CA LEU A 239 25.94 -14.55 -17.55
C LEU A 239 25.48 -13.91 -18.87
N GLY A 240 26.28 -13.97 -19.94
CA GLY A 240 26.00 -13.25 -21.18
C GLY A 240 26.12 -11.72 -21.08
N LEU A 241 26.81 -11.21 -20.05
CA LEU A 241 26.89 -9.79 -19.73
C LEU A 241 28.25 -9.17 -20.10
N GLU A 242 28.24 -7.88 -20.42
CA GLU A 242 29.45 -7.06 -20.57
C GLU A 242 29.76 -6.32 -19.25
N PRO A 243 31.05 -6.07 -18.91
CA PRO A 243 31.44 -5.43 -17.65
C PRO A 243 30.76 -4.08 -17.41
N GLY A 244 30.41 -3.81 -16.15
CA GLY A 244 29.74 -2.60 -15.72
C GLY A 244 30.52 -1.30 -16.01
N PRO A 245 29.85 -0.13 -15.97
CA PRO A 245 30.47 1.15 -16.33
C PRO A 245 31.73 1.49 -15.54
N SER A 246 31.76 1.17 -14.23
CA SER A 246 32.91 1.43 -13.36
C SER A 246 34.16 0.64 -13.77
N LEU A 247 34.01 -0.63 -14.15
CA LEU A 247 35.11 -1.45 -14.66
C LEU A 247 35.57 -1.00 -16.05
N ARG A 248 34.64 -0.64 -16.94
CA ARG A 248 34.98 -0.06 -18.25
C ARG A 248 35.75 1.27 -18.13
N ALA A 249 35.34 2.13 -17.21
CA ALA A 249 36.04 3.38 -16.90
C ALA A 249 37.44 3.11 -16.30
N LEU A 250 37.56 2.12 -15.40
CA LEU A 250 38.86 1.72 -14.85
C LEU A 250 39.80 1.15 -15.93
N HIS A 251 39.30 0.29 -16.82
CA HIS A 251 40.05 -0.24 -17.96
C HIS A 251 40.51 0.86 -18.92
N HIS A 252 39.63 1.82 -19.26
CA HIS A 252 40.00 3.01 -20.04
C HIS A 252 41.10 3.81 -19.33
N GLY A 253 40.97 4.04 -18.02
CA GLY A 253 42.00 4.73 -17.24
C GLY A 253 43.35 4.00 -17.18
N ILE A 254 43.34 2.66 -17.14
CA ILE A 254 44.56 1.83 -17.22
C ILE A 254 45.23 1.99 -18.60
N LEU A 255 44.46 2.01 -19.69
CA LEU A 255 44.98 2.19 -21.06
C LEU A 255 45.59 3.59 -21.29
N HIS A 256 45.02 4.63 -20.67
CA HIS A 256 45.44 6.02 -20.84
C HIS A 256 46.34 6.56 -19.71
N HIS A 257 46.71 5.71 -18.75
CA HIS A 257 47.43 6.07 -17.52
C HIS A 257 46.74 7.15 -16.66
N ASP A 258 45.43 7.33 -16.84
CA ASP A 258 44.58 8.32 -16.19
C ASP A 258 43.47 7.58 -15.42
N LEU A 259 43.82 7.04 -14.25
CA LEU A 259 42.83 6.32 -13.42
C LEU A 259 41.76 7.30 -12.91
N PRO A 260 40.46 6.92 -12.95
CA PRO A 260 39.42 7.75 -12.34
C PRO A 260 39.72 7.96 -10.84
N PRO A 261 39.31 9.09 -10.23
CA PRO A 261 39.64 9.38 -8.83
C PRO A 261 39.31 8.25 -7.85
N PHE A 262 40.06 8.16 -6.76
CA PHE A 262 39.83 7.17 -5.70
C PHE A 262 39.52 7.89 -4.39
N HIS A 263 38.26 8.31 -4.26
CA HIS A 263 37.76 9.00 -3.07
C HIS A 263 36.96 8.05 -2.19
N ALA A 264 37.20 8.12 -0.88
CA ALA A 264 36.49 7.32 0.12
C ALA A 264 34.96 7.47 0.02
N ALA A 265 34.46 8.67 -0.29
CA ALA A 265 33.03 8.95 -0.46
C ALA A 265 32.41 8.27 -1.70
N ASP A 266 33.14 8.23 -2.83
CA ASP A 266 32.65 7.60 -4.07
C ASP A 266 32.58 6.07 -3.95
N GLU A 267 33.51 5.48 -3.19
CA GLU A 267 33.51 4.03 -2.94
C GLU A 267 32.51 3.65 -1.83
N LEU A 268 32.29 4.49 -0.81
CA LEU A 268 31.22 4.29 0.19
C LEU A 268 29.83 4.20 -0.47
N ASN A 269 29.54 5.04 -1.47
CA ASN A 269 28.32 4.97 -2.28
C ASN A 269 28.22 3.69 -3.14
N ARG A 270 29.33 2.97 -3.39
CA ARG A 270 29.34 1.67 -4.08
C ARG A 270 29.24 0.48 -3.14
N PHE A 271 29.70 0.61 -1.89
CA PHE A 271 29.68 -0.47 -0.89
C PHE A 271 28.32 -0.67 -0.19
N GLY A 272 27.33 0.15 -0.51
CA GLY A 272 25.93 -0.27 -0.51
C GLY A 272 24.98 0.52 0.38
N ALA A 273 23.72 0.59 -0.06
CA ALA A 273 22.56 1.02 0.72
C ALA A 273 22.11 -0.05 1.75
N ALA A 274 23.07 -0.73 2.39
CA ALA A 274 22.83 -1.76 3.40
C ALA A 274 22.91 -1.15 4.81
N SER A 275 21.85 -0.42 5.19
CA SER A 275 21.77 0.27 6.47
C SER A 275 21.72 -0.70 7.66
N VAL A 276 22.80 -0.74 8.44
CA VAL A 276 22.82 -1.40 9.76
C VAL A 276 21.90 -0.61 10.72
N PRO A 277 20.91 -1.25 11.38
CA PRO A 277 20.04 -0.55 12.33
C PRO A 277 20.82 -0.07 13.56
N GLY A 278 21.07 1.24 13.65
CA GLY A 278 21.84 1.84 14.73
C GLY A 278 21.08 1.89 16.05
N GLY A 279 21.34 0.96 16.95
CA GLY A 279 20.81 0.96 18.32
C GLY A 279 21.22 2.21 19.11
N GLY A 280 20.23 2.87 19.73
CA GLY A 280 20.42 4.15 20.43
C GLY A 280 21.11 4.03 21.79
N ALA A 281 21.95 5.02 22.10
CA ALA A 281 22.36 5.39 23.46
C ALA A 281 22.40 6.93 23.52
N GLY A 282 21.70 7.53 24.49
CA GLY A 282 21.40 8.96 24.47
C GLY A 282 22.28 9.86 25.35
N HIS A 283 21.92 11.14 25.29
CA HIS A 283 22.28 12.28 26.16
C HIS A 283 23.55 13.08 25.83
N GLY A 284 23.36 14.40 25.68
CA GLY A 284 24.40 15.38 25.35
C GLY A 284 23.85 16.78 24.97
N ARG A 285 22.94 17.35 25.76
CA ARG A 285 22.72 18.82 25.85
C ARG A 285 24.03 19.45 26.41
N ASP A 286 24.58 20.62 26.06
CA ASP A 286 24.10 21.94 25.63
C ASP A 286 25.27 22.70 24.88
N PRO A 287 25.48 24.04 24.92
CA PRO A 287 24.82 25.06 24.08
C PRO A 287 25.76 26.10 23.38
N ILE A 288 25.18 26.99 22.57
CA ILE A 288 25.58 28.39 22.22
C ILE A 288 27.05 28.68 21.80
N GLY A 289 27.24 29.34 20.64
CA GLY A 289 28.53 29.98 20.31
C GLY A 289 28.57 30.76 18.99
N SER A 290 28.03 31.99 18.96
CA SER A 290 28.22 32.92 17.83
C SER A 290 29.53 33.71 17.97
N ALA A 291 30.35 33.80 16.93
CA ALA A 291 31.53 34.68 16.90
C ALA A 291 31.89 35.13 15.47
N MET A 292 32.10 36.43 15.28
CA MET A 292 32.41 37.08 14.00
C MET A 292 33.90 37.35 13.80
N SER A 293 34.37 37.33 12.54
CA SER A 293 35.43 38.19 11.99
C SER A 293 35.53 37.97 10.46
N ARG A 294 35.86 38.96 9.61
CA ARG A 294 35.97 40.42 9.75
C ARG A 294 35.88 41.04 8.32
N VAL A 295 35.24 42.20 8.19
CA VAL A 295 35.11 43.08 6.99
C VAL A 295 36.31 44.06 6.99
N PRO A 296 36.92 44.55 5.86
CA PRO A 296 36.35 45.51 4.86
C PRO A 296 36.57 45.14 3.36
N ASP A 297 35.68 45.49 2.40
CA ASP A 297 35.35 46.81 1.77
C ASP A 297 36.35 47.13 0.62
N GLU A 298 36.05 47.74 -0.54
CA GLU A 298 34.98 48.67 -0.97
C GLU A 298 34.51 48.41 -2.43
N GLY A 299 33.40 49.01 -2.91
CA GLY A 299 33.12 49.04 -4.37
C GLY A 299 31.68 49.26 -4.89
N ARG A 300 30.98 50.30 -4.44
CA ARG A 300 29.71 50.84 -5.03
C ARG A 300 29.85 51.15 -6.55
N ALA A 301 28.80 51.28 -7.38
CA ALA A 301 27.36 50.96 -7.31
C ALA A 301 26.66 51.27 -8.68
N THR A 302 25.35 50.96 -8.75
CA THR A 302 24.28 51.59 -9.58
C THR A 302 24.26 51.43 -11.11
N ALA A 303 23.11 50.94 -11.59
CA ALA A 303 22.61 51.03 -12.98
C ALA A 303 21.98 52.44 -13.26
N PRO A 304 21.43 52.77 -14.46
CA PRO A 304 20.17 52.16 -14.93
C PRO A 304 19.95 52.04 -16.47
N VAL A 305 18.76 51.48 -16.77
CA VAL A 305 18.03 51.24 -18.03
C VAL A 305 18.01 52.40 -19.06
N GLY A 306 17.94 52.04 -20.36
CA GLY A 306 17.54 52.92 -21.48
C GLY A 306 16.76 52.14 -22.57
N GLN A 307 15.84 52.82 -23.29
CA GLN A 307 14.84 52.22 -24.19
C GLN A 307 15.25 52.18 -25.69
N ALA A 308 14.43 51.52 -26.51
CA ALA A 308 14.56 51.43 -27.96
C ALA A 308 14.10 52.70 -28.71
N ALA A 309 14.70 52.98 -29.87
CA ALA A 309 14.03 53.43 -31.12
C ALA A 309 15.03 53.62 -32.29
N ASP A 310 14.52 53.41 -33.51
CA ASP A 310 14.89 53.97 -34.82
C ASP A 310 16.30 53.84 -35.46
N ALA A 311 16.27 53.63 -36.77
CA ALA A 311 17.38 53.79 -37.72
C ALA A 311 17.41 55.22 -38.29
N PRO A 312 18.48 55.61 -39.01
CA PRO A 312 18.41 55.54 -40.48
C PRO A 312 19.74 55.19 -41.19
N ALA A 313 19.71 55.26 -42.53
CA ALA A 313 20.82 55.11 -43.49
C ALA A 313 21.94 56.19 -43.30
N ASP A 314 23.09 56.21 -44.01
CA ASP A 314 23.36 55.78 -45.39
C ASP A 314 24.88 55.68 -45.72
N GLU A 315 25.23 55.04 -46.86
CA GLU A 315 26.53 55.11 -47.62
C GLU A 315 27.87 54.82 -46.87
N ALA A 316 29.02 54.40 -47.43
CA ALA A 316 29.58 54.02 -48.75
C ALA A 316 30.96 53.33 -48.48
N ASP A 317 31.72 52.63 -49.34
CA ASP A 317 31.62 52.05 -50.71
C ASP A 317 32.85 51.08 -50.90
N ARG A 318 32.85 50.24 -51.95
CA ARG A 318 33.99 49.54 -52.62
C ARG A 318 34.47 48.12 -52.22
N SER A 319 34.18 47.22 -53.18
CA SER A 319 35.13 46.35 -53.91
C SER A 319 35.52 45.01 -53.26
N ALA A 320 35.26 43.85 -53.87
CA ALA A 320 35.44 43.52 -55.30
C ALA A 320 34.59 42.32 -55.76
N ALA A 321 34.03 42.40 -56.96
CA ALA A 321 33.37 41.27 -57.62
C ALA A 321 34.39 40.31 -58.27
N ARG A 322 34.11 39.00 -58.24
CA ARG A 322 34.61 38.03 -59.23
C ARG A 322 33.47 37.13 -59.68
N CYS A 323 32.94 37.42 -60.86
CA CYS A 323 32.09 36.47 -61.58
C CYS A 323 32.94 35.31 -62.13
N TYR A 324 32.37 34.11 -62.12
CA TYR A 324 32.64 33.08 -63.13
C TYR A 324 31.32 32.70 -63.79
N PRO A 325 31.32 32.28 -65.06
CA PRO A 325 30.15 32.39 -65.92
C PRO A 325 29.12 31.28 -65.70
N ALA A 326 27.88 31.59 -66.04
CA ALA A 326 26.83 30.59 -66.22
C ALA A 326 27.19 29.63 -67.36
N THR A 327 26.92 28.35 -67.15
CA THR A 327 26.70 27.38 -68.22
C THR A 327 25.28 26.86 -68.03
N ASP A 328 24.45 27.05 -69.05
CA ASP A 328 23.12 26.46 -69.10
C ASP A 328 23.24 24.96 -69.40
N ASP A 329 22.14 24.27 -69.10
CA ASP A 329 21.81 22.90 -69.54
C ASP A 329 22.51 21.73 -68.84
N GLU A 330 21.94 21.31 -67.71
CA GLU A 330 21.39 19.95 -67.62
C GLU A 330 20.33 19.88 -66.52
N GLY A 331 19.24 19.14 -66.77
CA GLY A 331 18.09 19.02 -65.87
C GLY A 331 18.44 18.34 -64.55
N THR A 332 18.90 19.11 -63.56
CA THR A 332 19.12 18.64 -62.19
C THR A 332 17.79 18.42 -61.49
N THR A 333 17.16 17.27 -61.78
CA THR A 333 16.21 16.66 -60.86
C THR A 333 16.88 16.57 -59.49
N SER A 334 16.38 17.33 -58.51
CA SER A 334 16.82 17.22 -57.12
C SER A 334 16.92 15.74 -56.75
N PRO A 335 18.07 15.26 -56.22
CA PRO A 335 18.22 13.84 -55.93
C PRO A 335 17.06 13.40 -55.02
N PRO A 336 16.42 12.26 -55.28
CA PRO A 336 15.24 11.84 -54.53
C PRO A 336 15.64 11.73 -53.06
N LEU A 337 15.14 12.67 -52.25
CA LEU A 337 15.33 12.70 -50.80
C LEU A 337 14.99 11.33 -50.22
N ALA A 338 15.85 10.86 -49.32
CA ALA A 338 15.79 9.49 -48.81
C ALA A 338 14.44 9.19 -48.14
N ARG A 339 14.12 7.89 -48.05
CA ARG A 339 12.99 7.36 -47.29
C ARG A 339 13.51 6.71 -46.00
N PRO A 340 13.47 7.40 -44.85
CA PRO A 340 13.93 6.85 -43.59
C PRO A 340 13.08 5.66 -43.14
N ALA A 341 13.69 4.66 -42.51
CA ALA A 341 13.00 3.53 -41.91
C ALA A 341 13.57 3.28 -40.50
N GLN A 342 13.34 4.23 -39.59
CA GLN A 342 14.05 4.31 -38.30
C GLN A 342 13.33 3.64 -37.12
N LEU A 343 12.17 3.01 -37.34
CA LEU A 343 11.39 2.41 -36.25
C LEU A 343 12.19 1.32 -35.51
N PRO A 344 12.27 1.36 -34.16
CA PRO A 344 12.87 0.29 -33.37
C PRO A 344 12.19 -1.06 -33.59
N ARG A 345 12.89 -2.16 -33.27
CA ARG A 345 12.34 -3.52 -33.40
C ARG A 345 11.01 -3.66 -32.64
N ALA A 346 9.98 -4.16 -33.32
CA ALA A 346 8.71 -4.51 -32.68
C ALA A 346 8.89 -5.70 -31.70
N LEU A 347 8.21 -5.66 -30.56
CA LEU A 347 8.16 -6.81 -29.65
C LEU A 347 7.35 -7.97 -30.26
N PRO A 348 7.86 -9.22 -30.22
CA PRO A 348 7.16 -10.37 -30.80
C PRO A 348 5.82 -10.68 -30.11
N VAL A 349 5.75 -10.44 -28.80
CA VAL A 349 4.55 -10.62 -27.99
C VAL A 349 4.04 -9.26 -27.54
N PHE A 350 2.87 -8.89 -28.07
CA PHE A 350 2.08 -7.73 -27.66
C PHE A 350 0.64 -8.18 -27.41
N ALA A 351 0.00 -7.69 -26.35
CA ALA A 351 -1.35 -8.10 -25.93
C ALA A 351 -2.18 -6.92 -25.41
N GLY A 352 -3.50 -7.03 -25.54
CA GLY A 352 -4.46 -5.98 -25.21
C GLY A 352 -4.40 -4.76 -26.13
N ARG A 353 -4.90 -3.62 -25.64
CA ARG A 353 -4.86 -2.29 -26.28
C ARG A 353 -5.64 -2.15 -27.59
N ALA A 354 -6.67 -2.99 -27.78
CA ALA A 354 -7.46 -2.98 -29.00
C ALA A 354 -8.26 -1.66 -29.15
N ALA A 355 -8.80 -1.12 -28.07
CA ALA A 355 -9.57 0.12 -28.06
C ALA A 355 -8.69 1.35 -28.34
N GLU A 356 -7.56 1.47 -27.64
CA GLU A 356 -6.57 2.54 -27.82
C GLU A 356 -5.95 2.48 -29.22
N GLY A 357 -5.69 1.28 -29.73
CA GLY A 357 -5.24 1.07 -31.11
C GLY A 357 -6.28 1.49 -32.14
N ALA A 358 -7.56 1.12 -31.96
CA ALA A 358 -8.63 1.53 -32.86
C ALA A 358 -8.85 3.05 -32.84
N TRP A 359 -8.80 3.67 -31.66
CA TRP A 359 -8.86 5.12 -31.50
C TRP A 359 -7.68 5.81 -32.21
N LEU A 360 -6.46 5.30 -32.04
CA LEU A 360 -5.27 5.88 -32.68
C LEU A 360 -5.34 5.77 -34.20
N SER A 361 -5.81 4.64 -34.74
CA SER A 361 -6.06 4.51 -36.19
C SER A 361 -7.17 5.47 -36.68
N ALA A 362 -8.21 5.73 -35.88
CA ALA A 362 -9.26 6.69 -36.22
C ALA A 362 -8.75 8.16 -36.21
N VAL A 363 -7.86 8.50 -35.28
CA VAL A 363 -7.20 9.83 -35.21
C VAL A 363 -6.16 10.01 -36.32
N SER A 364 -5.45 8.94 -36.70
CA SER A 364 -4.46 8.94 -37.78
C SER A 364 -5.08 9.19 -39.16
N GLY A 365 -6.36 8.87 -39.33
CA GLY A 365 -7.12 9.07 -40.55
C GLY A 365 -6.92 7.95 -41.58
N ALA A 366 -8.01 7.26 -41.94
CA ALA A 366 -8.04 6.46 -43.16
C ALA A 366 -7.98 7.38 -44.41
N PRO A 367 -7.40 6.92 -45.54
CA PRO A 367 -7.27 7.76 -46.73
C PRO A 367 -8.66 8.17 -47.26
N GLY A 368 -8.89 9.48 -47.48
CA GLY A 368 -10.07 9.97 -48.22
C GLY A 368 -10.93 11.07 -47.58
N ARG A 369 -10.54 11.71 -46.47
CA ARG A 369 -11.26 12.90 -45.97
C ARG A 369 -10.82 14.19 -46.71
N PRO A 370 -11.77 15.00 -47.24
CA PRO A 370 -11.45 16.30 -47.81
C PRO A 370 -11.44 17.40 -46.73
N GLY A 371 -10.33 18.12 -46.58
CA GLY A 371 -10.25 19.33 -45.74
C GLY A 371 -8.83 19.66 -45.29
N PRO A 372 -8.47 20.95 -45.11
CA PRO A 372 -7.15 21.36 -44.64
C PRO A 372 -7.03 21.21 -43.12
N THR A 373 -6.54 20.06 -42.66
CA THR A 373 -6.18 19.84 -41.25
C THR A 373 -4.67 19.75 -41.10
N ALA A 374 -4.11 20.44 -40.10
CA ALA A 374 -2.70 20.35 -39.75
C ALA A 374 -2.29 18.89 -39.39
N ALA A 375 -0.99 18.61 -39.48
CA ALA A 375 -0.40 17.32 -39.13
C ALA A 375 -0.95 16.79 -37.79
N PRO A 376 -1.64 15.64 -37.72
CA PRO A 376 -2.10 15.09 -36.46
C PRO A 376 -0.93 14.85 -35.49
N VAL A 377 -1.06 15.38 -34.28
CA VAL A 377 -0.14 15.16 -33.15
C VAL A 377 -0.88 14.41 -32.07
N VAL A 378 -0.30 13.32 -31.56
CA VAL A 378 -0.87 12.49 -30.49
C VAL A 378 0.13 12.40 -29.34
N VAL A 379 -0.32 12.72 -28.12
CA VAL A 379 0.48 12.59 -26.90
C VAL A 379 0.02 11.35 -26.14
N ILE A 380 0.90 10.34 -26.07
CA ILE A 380 0.68 9.06 -25.40
C ILE A 380 1.29 9.14 -23.99
N SER A 381 0.43 9.24 -22.98
CA SER A 381 0.78 9.41 -21.56
C SER A 381 0.28 8.24 -20.71
N GLY A 382 0.49 8.30 -19.39
CA GLY A 382 0.13 7.24 -18.43
C GLY A 382 1.29 6.83 -17.54
N ALA A 383 1.06 5.94 -16.57
CA ALA A 383 2.02 5.58 -15.53
C ALA A 383 3.39 5.09 -16.08
N PRO A 384 4.50 5.25 -15.34
CA PRO A 384 5.76 4.62 -15.72
C PRO A 384 5.59 3.08 -15.76
N GLY A 385 6.22 2.40 -16.71
CA GLY A 385 6.04 0.95 -16.90
C GLY A 385 4.71 0.50 -17.57
N VAL A 386 3.77 1.40 -17.88
CA VAL A 386 2.48 1.05 -18.53
C VAL A 386 2.60 0.60 -20.00
N GLY A 387 3.79 0.69 -20.59
CA GLY A 387 4.08 0.24 -21.96
C GLY A 387 3.89 1.30 -23.07
N LYS A 388 4.01 2.60 -22.77
CA LYS A 388 3.84 3.71 -23.74
C LYS A 388 4.68 3.54 -25.01
N THR A 389 6.00 3.41 -24.86
CA THR A 389 6.96 3.18 -25.95
C THR A 389 6.61 1.91 -26.75
N THR A 390 6.32 0.81 -26.05
CA THR A 390 5.89 -0.46 -26.65
C THR A 390 4.64 -0.30 -27.50
N PHE A 391 3.61 0.38 -26.99
CA PHE A 391 2.37 0.65 -27.72
C PHE A 391 2.61 1.55 -28.94
N ALA A 392 3.35 2.65 -28.77
CA ALA A 392 3.66 3.58 -29.85
C ALA A 392 4.44 2.90 -31.00
N VAL A 393 5.51 2.15 -30.68
CA VAL A 393 6.30 1.42 -31.68
C VAL A 393 5.49 0.29 -32.31
N HIS A 394 4.72 -0.49 -31.53
CA HIS A 394 3.86 -1.55 -32.09
C HIS A 394 2.80 -0.98 -33.04
N HIS A 395 2.17 0.15 -32.70
CA HIS A 395 1.21 0.80 -33.57
C HIS A 395 1.88 1.42 -34.80
N ALA A 396 3.04 2.05 -34.64
CA ALA A 396 3.83 2.62 -35.74
C ALA A 396 4.16 1.59 -36.82
N HIS A 397 4.59 0.38 -36.44
CA HIS A 397 4.82 -0.71 -37.40
C HIS A 397 3.55 -1.13 -38.16
N ARG A 398 2.38 -1.09 -37.50
CA ARG A 398 1.10 -1.43 -38.15
C ARG A 398 0.62 -0.38 -39.14
N ILE A 399 0.91 0.91 -38.90
CA ILE A 399 0.46 2.02 -39.76
C ILE A 399 1.54 2.53 -40.73
N ALA A 400 2.79 2.08 -40.60
CA ALA A 400 3.90 2.46 -41.49
C ALA A 400 3.59 2.36 -43.00
N PRO A 401 2.82 1.37 -43.51
CA PRO A 401 2.42 1.33 -44.92
C PRO A 401 1.60 2.54 -45.41
N SER A 402 0.96 3.28 -44.50
CA SER A 402 0.22 4.52 -44.81
C SER A 402 1.12 5.76 -44.93
N PHE A 403 2.42 5.64 -44.63
CA PHE A 403 3.40 6.73 -44.66
C PHE A 403 4.56 6.36 -45.62
N PRO A 404 4.32 6.40 -46.95
CA PRO A 404 5.24 5.89 -47.96
C PRO A 404 6.56 6.66 -48.11
N ASP A 405 6.64 7.89 -47.59
CA ASP A 405 7.86 8.70 -47.63
C ASP A 405 8.83 8.40 -46.47
N GLY A 406 8.40 7.59 -45.50
CA GLY A 406 9.27 7.00 -44.47
C GLY A 406 8.78 7.19 -43.04
N GLN A 407 9.59 6.73 -42.10
CA GLN A 407 9.36 6.81 -40.66
C GLN A 407 10.61 7.28 -39.93
N LEU A 408 10.47 8.34 -39.12
CA LEU A 408 11.50 8.93 -38.27
C LEU A 408 11.27 8.55 -36.82
N PHE A 409 12.34 8.22 -36.09
CA PHE A 409 12.29 7.88 -34.67
C PHE A 409 13.41 8.59 -33.92
N VAL A 410 13.09 9.12 -32.74
CA VAL A 410 14.10 9.58 -31.76
C VAL A 410 13.63 9.26 -30.35
N ASN A 411 14.53 8.72 -29.52
CA ASN A 411 14.38 8.73 -28.07
C ASN A 411 14.95 10.05 -27.55
N LEU A 412 14.08 10.88 -26.98
CA LEU A 412 14.40 12.22 -26.48
C LEU A 412 15.09 12.21 -25.11
N CYS A 413 15.24 11.04 -24.47
CA CYS A 413 15.93 10.85 -23.19
C CYS A 413 15.44 11.79 -22.06
N GLY A 414 14.20 12.28 -22.14
CA GLY A 414 13.69 13.37 -21.29
C GLY A 414 13.67 13.07 -19.79
N PHE A 415 13.70 11.78 -19.44
CA PHE A 415 13.76 11.27 -18.07
C PHE A 415 14.87 10.22 -17.90
N HIS A 416 16.00 10.31 -18.62
CA HIS A 416 17.10 9.36 -18.41
C HIS A 416 18.00 9.82 -17.24
N PRO A 417 18.33 8.98 -16.24
CA PRO A 417 19.01 9.43 -15.02
C PRO A 417 20.48 9.82 -15.24
N HIS A 418 21.10 9.29 -16.28
CA HIS A 418 22.55 9.43 -16.55
C HIS A 418 22.87 9.92 -17.97
N ALA A 419 21.87 10.35 -18.73
CA ALA A 419 22.07 10.91 -20.07
C ALA A 419 21.28 12.22 -20.18
N PRO A 420 21.87 13.30 -20.71
CA PRO A 420 21.14 14.55 -20.90
C PRO A 420 19.97 14.33 -21.87
N ALA A 421 18.88 15.06 -21.64
CA ALA A 421 17.76 15.12 -22.58
C ALA A 421 18.27 15.59 -23.97
N VAL A 422 17.75 14.99 -25.04
CA VAL A 422 18.18 15.34 -26.40
C VAL A 422 17.69 16.74 -26.75
N GLU A 423 18.63 17.64 -26.98
CA GLU A 423 18.35 19.00 -27.45
C GLU A 423 17.64 18.97 -28.81
N PRO A 424 16.58 19.77 -29.04
CA PRO A 424 15.79 19.69 -30.27
C PRO A 424 16.59 19.94 -31.54
N GLY A 425 17.60 20.81 -31.48
CA GLY A 425 18.52 21.06 -32.58
C GLY A 425 19.31 19.82 -33.01
N ASN A 426 19.64 18.92 -32.08
CA ASN A 426 20.37 17.68 -32.36
C ASN A 426 19.44 16.62 -32.97
N ALA A 427 18.21 16.49 -32.47
CA ALA A 427 17.18 15.63 -33.07
C ALA A 427 16.87 16.07 -34.51
N LEU A 428 16.69 17.38 -34.76
CA LEU A 428 16.49 17.92 -36.10
C LEU A 428 17.67 17.67 -37.03
N HIS A 429 18.91 17.81 -36.54
CA HIS A 429 20.10 17.51 -37.35
C HIS A 429 20.12 16.02 -37.79
N GLY A 430 19.77 15.10 -36.88
CA GLY A 430 19.62 13.68 -37.19
C GLY A 430 18.51 13.41 -38.22
N PHE A 431 17.35 14.04 -38.08
CA PHE A 431 16.23 13.90 -39.03
C PHE A 431 16.55 14.48 -40.41
N LEU A 432 17.15 15.66 -40.49
CA LEU A 432 17.57 16.28 -41.76
C LEU A 432 18.62 15.43 -42.48
N THR A 433 19.59 14.89 -41.74
CA THR A 433 20.58 13.94 -42.27
C THR A 433 19.90 12.67 -42.80
N ALA A 434 18.95 12.10 -42.06
CA ALA A 434 18.21 10.91 -42.47
C ALA A 434 17.34 11.11 -43.72
N LEU A 435 16.81 12.33 -43.91
CA LEU A 435 16.08 12.74 -45.13
C LEU A 435 17.01 12.98 -46.33
N GLY A 436 18.33 12.90 -46.16
CA GLY A 436 19.32 13.07 -47.22
C GLY A 436 19.76 14.52 -47.45
N VAL A 437 19.57 15.42 -46.49
CA VAL A 437 20.09 16.79 -46.58
C VAL A 437 21.62 16.77 -46.39
N PRO A 438 22.42 17.30 -47.35
CA PRO A 438 23.87 17.40 -47.18
C PRO A 438 24.24 18.26 -45.97
N ALA A 439 25.27 17.88 -45.22
CA ALA A 439 25.65 18.55 -43.97
C ALA A 439 25.89 20.06 -44.14
N GLN A 440 26.42 20.52 -45.29
CA GLN A 440 26.65 21.94 -45.59
C GLN A 440 25.37 22.76 -45.80
N ARG A 441 24.21 22.10 -45.93
CA ARG A 441 22.89 22.72 -46.11
C ARG A 441 22.02 22.66 -44.85
N ILE A 442 22.50 22.05 -43.76
CA ILE A 442 21.80 22.03 -42.48
C ILE A 442 22.19 23.29 -41.69
N PRO A 443 21.23 24.19 -41.33
CA PRO A 443 21.54 25.39 -40.56
C PRO A 443 22.19 25.07 -39.21
N GLU A 444 22.98 26.00 -38.68
CA GLU A 444 23.63 25.81 -37.37
C GLU A 444 22.63 25.95 -36.20
N ASP A 445 21.62 26.81 -36.36
CA ASP A 445 20.65 27.16 -35.33
C ASP A 445 19.37 26.29 -35.36
N THR A 446 18.78 26.06 -34.19
CA THR A 446 17.55 25.26 -34.04
C THR A 446 16.34 25.85 -34.79
N PRO A 447 16.06 27.17 -34.79
CA PRO A 447 14.99 27.76 -35.61
C PRO A 447 15.15 27.51 -37.12
N GLY A 448 16.36 27.70 -37.66
CA GLY A 448 16.70 27.41 -39.05
C GLY A 448 16.50 25.94 -39.40
N ARG A 449 17.00 25.02 -38.56
CA ARG A 449 16.76 23.57 -38.72
C ARG A 449 15.27 23.23 -38.70
N SER A 450 14.49 23.84 -37.80
CA SER A 450 13.04 23.62 -37.69
C SER A 450 12.30 24.10 -38.94
N THR A 451 12.72 25.24 -39.48
CA THR A 451 12.13 25.84 -40.70
C THR A 451 12.41 24.98 -41.93
N LEU A 452 13.65 24.52 -42.10
CA LEU A 452 14.04 23.60 -43.17
C LEU A 452 13.28 22.26 -43.05
N PHE A 453 13.19 21.72 -41.85
CA PHE A 453 12.47 20.47 -41.58
C PHE A 453 10.98 20.56 -41.96
N ARG A 454 10.29 21.62 -41.55
CA ARG A 454 8.88 21.86 -41.92
C ARG A 454 8.70 22.03 -43.44
N SER A 455 9.64 22.72 -44.10
CA SER A 455 9.61 22.92 -45.56
C SER A 455 9.78 21.60 -46.33
N LEU A 456 10.68 20.71 -45.87
CA LEU A 456 10.88 19.38 -46.48
C LEU A 456 9.69 18.44 -46.28
N LEU A 457 8.92 18.61 -45.20
CA LEU A 457 7.78 17.77 -44.86
C LEU A 457 6.41 18.33 -45.28
N ALA A 458 6.35 19.48 -45.94
CA ALA A 458 5.10 20.14 -46.31
C ALA A 458 4.18 19.24 -47.16
N ASP A 459 4.75 18.60 -48.20
CA ASP A 459 4.04 17.75 -49.16
C ASP A 459 4.34 16.24 -48.98
N ARG A 460 4.81 15.81 -47.80
CA ARG A 460 5.23 14.43 -47.52
C ARG A 460 4.30 13.68 -46.57
N GLN A 461 4.29 12.36 -46.71
CA GLN A 461 3.62 11.43 -45.82
C GLN A 461 4.62 10.66 -44.95
N ILE A 462 5.05 11.28 -43.84
CA ILE A 462 6.02 10.71 -42.90
C ILE A 462 5.39 10.48 -41.51
N LEU A 463 5.71 9.34 -40.91
CA LEU A 463 5.42 9.04 -39.51
C LEU A 463 6.59 9.45 -38.63
N LEU A 464 6.33 10.25 -37.59
CA LEU A 464 7.30 10.64 -36.59
C LEU A 464 6.96 9.96 -35.26
N VAL A 465 7.95 9.36 -34.60
CA VAL A 465 7.83 8.83 -33.24
C VAL A 465 8.86 9.53 -32.34
N LEU A 466 8.36 10.36 -31.44
CA LEU A 466 9.13 11.15 -30.48
C LEU A 466 8.99 10.49 -29.10
N ASP A 467 9.87 9.54 -28.79
CA ASP A 467 9.78 8.72 -27.59
C ASP A 467 10.41 9.42 -26.38
N ASN A 468 9.81 9.28 -25.20
CA ASN A 468 10.33 9.74 -23.90
C ASN A 468 10.58 11.26 -23.82
N ALA A 469 9.65 12.07 -24.33
CA ALA A 469 9.69 13.54 -24.30
C ALA A 469 9.51 14.10 -22.87
N ARG A 470 10.35 15.06 -22.46
CA ARG A 470 10.29 15.70 -21.12
C ARG A 470 9.15 16.73 -21.00
N ASP A 471 9.10 17.67 -21.94
CA ASP A 471 8.27 18.87 -21.90
C ASP A 471 7.90 19.33 -23.33
N GLU A 472 7.04 20.35 -23.42
CA GLU A 472 6.57 20.90 -24.69
C GLU A 472 7.65 21.67 -25.47
N GLN A 473 8.67 22.22 -24.79
CA GLN A 473 9.77 22.94 -25.44
C GLN A 473 10.68 21.99 -26.22
N GLN A 474 10.88 20.78 -25.70
CA GLN A 474 11.64 19.73 -26.38
C GLN A 474 10.94 19.25 -27.67
N VAL A 475 9.61 19.26 -27.70
CA VAL A 475 8.80 18.69 -28.78
C VAL A 475 8.47 19.69 -29.88
N ARG A 476 8.07 20.93 -29.55
CA ARG A 476 7.56 21.92 -30.52
C ARG A 476 8.46 22.20 -31.74
N PRO A 477 9.80 22.28 -31.63
CA PRO A 477 10.68 22.44 -32.79
C PRO A 477 10.63 21.25 -33.77
N LEU A 478 10.26 20.06 -33.28
CA LEU A 478 10.21 18.80 -34.03
C LEU A 478 8.86 18.58 -34.74
N LEU A 479 7.87 19.46 -34.54
CA LEU A 479 6.54 19.30 -35.15
C LEU A 479 6.55 19.71 -36.65
N PRO A 480 6.08 18.82 -37.54
CA PRO A 480 5.99 19.09 -38.98
C PRO A 480 4.81 20.02 -39.31
N ALA A 481 4.84 20.63 -40.49
CA ALA A 481 3.76 21.49 -40.99
C ALA A 481 2.79 20.76 -41.95
N GLY A 482 3.25 19.72 -42.65
CA GLY A 482 2.49 19.04 -43.71
C GLY A 482 1.36 18.16 -43.19
N ALA A 483 0.16 18.31 -43.76
CA ALA A 483 -1.04 17.55 -43.39
C ALA A 483 -0.91 16.01 -43.59
N GLY A 484 0.06 15.56 -44.40
CA GLY A 484 0.37 14.15 -44.59
C GLY A 484 1.19 13.49 -43.47
N CYS A 485 1.73 14.27 -42.53
CA CYS A 485 2.56 13.75 -41.44
C CYS A 485 1.75 13.43 -40.17
N LEU A 486 2.12 12.36 -39.46
CA LEU A 486 1.58 12.01 -38.14
C LEU A 486 2.73 12.00 -37.11
N THR A 487 2.53 12.66 -35.97
CA THR A 487 3.51 12.67 -34.87
C THR A 487 2.95 11.95 -33.64
N LEU A 488 3.56 10.82 -33.29
CA LEU A 488 3.31 10.10 -32.04
C LEU A 488 4.36 10.50 -31.00
N ILE A 489 3.94 11.09 -29.89
CA ILE A 489 4.82 11.46 -28.78
C ILE A 489 4.55 10.51 -27.63
N THR A 490 5.59 9.93 -27.02
CA THR A 490 5.43 9.28 -25.71
C THR A 490 6.02 10.17 -24.64
N SER A 491 5.32 10.32 -23.52
CA SER A 491 5.82 11.07 -22.37
C SER A 491 5.31 10.47 -21.06
N ARG A 492 6.05 10.74 -19.98
CA ARG A 492 5.58 10.47 -18.62
C ARG A 492 4.73 11.63 -18.08
N ASN A 493 4.84 12.81 -18.71
CA ASN A 493 4.01 13.97 -18.46
C ASN A 493 2.80 13.97 -19.42
N GLN A 494 1.70 14.63 -19.04
CA GLN A 494 0.53 14.77 -19.91
C GLN A 494 0.70 15.82 -21.03
N LEU A 495 1.74 16.68 -20.96
CA LEU A 495 2.08 17.73 -21.92
C LEU A 495 0.87 18.60 -22.37
N PRO A 496 0.08 19.17 -21.44
CA PRO A 496 -1.15 19.89 -21.77
C PRO A 496 -0.92 21.11 -22.66
N GLY A 497 0.28 21.70 -22.70
CA GLY A 497 0.62 22.80 -23.60
C GLY A 497 0.52 22.43 -25.08
N LEU A 498 0.78 21.16 -25.45
CA LEU A 498 0.62 20.67 -26.83
C LEU A 498 -0.86 20.53 -27.20
N ILE A 499 -1.72 20.20 -26.24
CA ILE A 499 -3.17 20.08 -26.45
C ILE A 499 -3.77 21.46 -26.70
N THR A 500 -3.40 22.45 -25.89
CA THR A 500 -3.98 23.81 -25.95
C THR A 500 -3.43 24.67 -27.08
N THR A 501 -2.15 24.51 -27.44
CA THR A 501 -1.47 25.39 -28.41
C THR A 501 -1.27 24.72 -29.77
N ASP A 502 -0.91 23.43 -29.76
CA ASP A 502 -0.48 22.68 -30.94
C ASP A 502 -1.58 21.70 -31.44
N GLY A 503 -2.77 21.74 -30.83
CA GLY A 503 -3.96 20.96 -31.21
C GLY A 503 -3.87 19.45 -30.94
N ALA A 504 -2.86 19.02 -30.19
CA ALA A 504 -2.55 17.61 -29.98
C ALA A 504 -3.69 16.83 -29.31
N LYS A 505 -3.85 15.55 -29.68
CA LYS A 505 -4.85 14.66 -29.08
C LYS A 505 -4.21 13.84 -27.95
N PRO A 506 -4.70 13.95 -26.70
CA PRO A 506 -4.20 13.13 -25.59
C PRO A 506 -4.71 11.69 -25.71
N LEU A 507 -3.83 10.73 -25.42
CA LEU A 507 -4.12 9.32 -25.23
C LEU A 507 -3.43 8.83 -23.96
N THR A 508 -4.13 8.95 -22.83
CA THR A 508 -3.66 8.35 -21.57
C THR A 508 -3.90 6.85 -21.62
N LEU A 509 -2.83 6.04 -21.57
CA LEU A 509 -2.96 4.59 -21.51
C LEU A 509 -3.36 4.16 -20.09
N PRO A 510 -4.52 3.51 -19.90
CA PRO A 510 -4.91 2.95 -18.59
C PRO A 510 -4.03 1.74 -18.24
N LEU A 511 -4.20 1.14 -17.06
CA LEU A 511 -3.68 -0.21 -16.82
C LEU A 511 -4.48 -1.24 -17.66
N PRO A 512 -3.86 -2.34 -18.14
CA PRO A 512 -4.57 -3.43 -18.79
C PRO A 512 -5.74 -3.95 -17.94
N SER A 513 -6.83 -4.37 -18.56
CA SER A 513 -7.87 -5.13 -17.86
C SER A 513 -7.31 -6.46 -17.32
N PRO A 514 -7.93 -7.07 -16.29
CA PRO A 514 -7.49 -8.38 -15.79
C PRO A 514 -7.41 -9.45 -16.89
N THR A 515 -8.31 -9.39 -17.87
CA THR A 515 -8.34 -10.28 -19.04
C THR A 515 -7.15 -10.04 -19.98
N GLU A 516 -6.81 -8.79 -20.28
CA GLU A 516 -5.63 -8.47 -21.11
C GLU A 516 -4.32 -8.80 -20.39
N ALA A 517 -4.27 -8.60 -19.07
CA ALA A 517 -3.16 -9.01 -18.23
C ALA A 517 -2.95 -10.54 -18.27
N HIS A 518 -4.03 -11.32 -18.14
CA HIS A 518 -3.96 -12.78 -18.32
C HIS A 518 -3.45 -13.17 -19.71
N GLN A 519 -3.99 -12.57 -20.78
CA GLN A 519 -3.53 -12.83 -22.15
C GLN A 519 -2.06 -12.46 -22.39
N ALA A 520 -1.54 -11.45 -21.68
CA ALA A 520 -0.14 -11.04 -21.78
C ALA A 520 0.81 -12.07 -21.15
N LEU A 521 0.44 -12.65 -20.00
CA LEU A 521 1.20 -13.76 -19.39
C LEU A 521 1.04 -15.05 -20.19
N GLU A 522 -0.15 -15.35 -20.68
CA GLU A 522 -0.45 -16.57 -21.45
C GLU A 522 0.41 -16.67 -22.73
N ARG A 523 0.58 -15.57 -23.46
CA ARG A 523 1.42 -15.53 -24.67
C ARG A 523 2.92 -15.63 -24.40
N ARG A 524 3.35 -15.59 -23.13
CA ARG A 524 4.73 -15.74 -22.68
C ARG A 524 4.97 -17.12 -22.07
N LEU A 525 4.17 -17.47 -21.06
CA LEU A 525 4.33 -18.68 -20.23
C LEU A 525 3.58 -19.90 -20.76
N GLY A 526 2.70 -19.74 -21.74
CA GLY A 526 1.89 -20.80 -22.34
C GLY A 526 0.59 -21.09 -21.58
N THR A 527 -0.47 -21.41 -22.33
CA THR A 527 -1.81 -21.68 -21.78
C THR A 527 -1.83 -22.83 -20.77
N GLU A 528 -1.09 -23.91 -21.02
CA GLU A 528 -1.08 -25.11 -20.16
C GLU A 528 -0.64 -24.80 -18.72
N ARG A 529 0.40 -23.97 -18.53
CA ARG A 529 0.94 -23.60 -17.21
C ARG A 529 -0.02 -22.72 -16.42
N LEU A 530 -0.69 -21.77 -17.08
CA LEU A 530 -1.68 -20.89 -16.43
C LEU A 530 -2.96 -21.65 -16.04
N VAL A 531 -3.41 -22.59 -16.88
CA VAL A 531 -4.57 -23.44 -16.60
C VAL A 531 -4.30 -24.43 -15.46
N ALA A 532 -3.05 -24.87 -15.27
CA ALA A 532 -2.64 -25.69 -14.14
C ALA A 532 -2.66 -24.92 -12.80
N GLU A 533 -2.34 -23.62 -12.79
CA GLU A 533 -2.25 -22.79 -11.59
C GLU A 533 -3.04 -21.46 -11.68
N PRO A 534 -4.39 -21.50 -11.82
CA PRO A 534 -5.20 -20.32 -12.10
C PRO A 534 -5.25 -19.33 -10.92
N ALA A 535 -5.25 -19.84 -9.68
CA ALA A 535 -5.25 -19.00 -8.48
C ALA A 535 -3.93 -18.22 -8.33
N ALA A 536 -2.79 -18.89 -8.52
CA ALA A 536 -1.47 -18.25 -8.51
C ALA A 536 -1.32 -17.24 -9.66
N THR A 537 -1.83 -17.57 -10.86
CA THR A 537 -1.85 -16.65 -12.01
C THR A 537 -2.63 -15.37 -11.68
N ALA A 538 -3.83 -15.49 -11.12
CA ALA A 538 -4.63 -14.34 -10.71
C ALA A 538 -3.95 -13.51 -9.60
N GLU A 539 -3.26 -14.17 -8.66
CA GLU A 539 -2.51 -13.48 -7.61
C GLU A 539 -1.25 -12.77 -8.13
N ILE A 540 -0.48 -13.37 -9.04
CA ILE A 540 0.66 -12.71 -9.70
C ILE A 540 0.18 -11.45 -10.43
N ILE A 541 -0.92 -11.53 -11.19
CA ILE A 541 -1.50 -10.38 -11.89
C ILE A 541 -1.90 -9.27 -10.90
N ARG A 542 -2.49 -9.64 -9.76
CA ARG A 542 -2.86 -8.72 -8.68
C ARG A 542 -1.62 -8.07 -8.04
N LEU A 543 -0.62 -8.85 -7.67
CA LEU A 543 0.61 -8.38 -7.01
C LEU A 543 1.48 -7.51 -7.94
N CYS A 544 1.50 -7.78 -9.24
CA CYS A 544 2.09 -6.89 -10.24
C CYS A 544 1.27 -5.59 -10.47
N GLY A 545 0.13 -5.42 -9.80
CA GLY A 545 -0.81 -4.32 -10.03
C GLY A 545 -1.32 -4.21 -11.48
N ARG A 546 -1.27 -5.31 -12.25
CA ARG A 546 -1.45 -5.34 -13.73
C ARG A 546 -0.46 -4.48 -14.53
N LEU A 547 0.66 -4.02 -13.94
CA LEU A 547 1.63 -3.18 -14.64
C LEU A 547 2.44 -4.03 -15.66
N PRO A 548 2.40 -3.73 -16.97
CA PRO A 548 3.08 -4.53 -17.99
C PRO A 548 4.57 -4.74 -17.76
N LEU A 549 5.28 -3.75 -17.20
CA LEU A 549 6.70 -3.88 -16.85
C LEU A 549 6.93 -4.92 -15.74
N ALA A 550 6.23 -4.80 -14.61
CA ALA A 550 6.34 -5.74 -13.49
C ALA A 550 5.96 -7.17 -13.92
N MET A 551 4.89 -7.30 -14.72
CA MET A 551 4.49 -8.58 -15.31
C MET A 551 5.54 -9.15 -16.26
N ALA A 552 6.25 -8.31 -17.02
CA ALA A 552 7.33 -8.76 -17.90
C ALA A 552 8.57 -9.24 -17.13
N VAL A 553 8.90 -8.61 -15.98
CA VAL A 553 9.96 -9.07 -15.06
C VAL A 553 9.59 -10.42 -14.45
N VAL A 554 8.40 -10.55 -13.88
CA VAL A 554 7.94 -11.81 -13.27
C VAL A 554 7.82 -12.94 -14.31
N ALA A 555 7.30 -12.65 -15.51
CA ALA A 555 7.25 -13.63 -16.60
C ALA A 555 8.66 -14.09 -17.02
N ALA A 556 9.63 -13.17 -17.15
CA ALA A 556 11.00 -13.53 -17.48
C ALA A 556 11.65 -14.42 -16.40
N ARG A 557 11.39 -14.16 -15.10
CA ARG A 557 11.81 -15.05 -14.01
C ARG A 557 11.20 -16.46 -14.15
N ALA A 558 9.92 -16.56 -14.50
CA ALA A 558 9.24 -17.83 -14.74
C ALA A 558 9.65 -18.54 -16.05
N GLU A 559 10.17 -17.81 -17.05
CA GLU A 559 10.74 -18.36 -18.28
C GLU A 559 12.14 -18.94 -18.05
N LEU A 560 12.94 -18.34 -17.16
CA LEU A 560 14.29 -18.83 -16.79
C LEU A 560 14.26 -20.15 -16.01
N ASP A 561 13.23 -20.38 -15.17
CA ASP A 561 12.94 -21.68 -14.59
C ASP A 561 11.49 -22.13 -14.93
N PRO A 562 11.31 -22.86 -16.06
CA PRO A 562 10.02 -23.42 -16.42
C PRO A 562 9.49 -24.49 -15.45
N SER A 563 10.35 -25.07 -14.62
CA SER A 563 9.99 -26.12 -13.65
C SER A 563 9.52 -25.56 -12.31
N PHE A 564 9.85 -24.31 -12.01
CA PHE A 564 9.41 -23.62 -10.81
C PHE A 564 7.91 -23.28 -10.86
N PRO A 565 7.11 -23.64 -9.84
CA PRO A 565 5.67 -23.46 -9.91
C PRO A 565 5.25 -22.01 -9.65
N LEU A 566 4.14 -21.59 -10.25
CA LEU A 566 3.66 -20.21 -10.19
C LEU A 566 3.20 -19.81 -8.78
N HIS A 567 2.65 -20.74 -7.98
CA HIS A 567 2.29 -20.43 -6.59
C HIS A 567 3.50 -20.04 -5.73
N ALA A 568 4.68 -20.63 -5.96
CA ALA A 568 5.88 -20.26 -5.21
C ALA A 568 6.35 -18.84 -5.56
N ILE A 569 6.20 -18.42 -6.82
CA ILE A 569 6.44 -17.01 -7.23
C ILE A 569 5.40 -16.08 -6.59
N ALA A 570 4.12 -16.48 -6.58
CA ALA A 570 3.05 -15.72 -5.93
C ALA A 570 3.30 -15.55 -4.41
N ASP A 571 3.77 -16.61 -3.74
CA ASP A 571 4.15 -16.55 -2.34
C ASP A 571 5.38 -15.64 -2.11
N GLU A 572 6.43 -15.70 -2.94
CA GLU A 572 7.59 -14.80 -2.86
C GLU A 572 7.17 -13.31 -2.99
N LEU A 573 6.32 -13.00 -3.97
CA LEU A 573 5.72 -11.67 -4.17
C LEU A 573 4.83 -11.23 -2.98
N ARG A 574 4.27 -12.18 -2.22
CA ARG A 574 3.49 -11.89 -1.01
C ARG A 574 4.38 -11.60 0.20
N HIS A 575 5.52 -12.29 0.32
CA HIS A 575 6.49 -12.11 1.42
C HIS A 575 7.25 -10.78 1.35
N THR A 576 7.29 -10.12 0.19
CA THR A 576 7.90 -8.78 0.04
C THR A 576 7.04 -7.65 0.63
N HIS A 577 5.84 -7.95 1.17
CA HIS A 577 4.99 -7.02 1.93
C HIS A 577 4.69 -5.66 1.27
N GLY A 578 4.73 -5.60 -0.08
CA GLY A 578 4.50 -4.38 -0.85
C GLY A 578 5.77 -3.60 -1.26
N GLY A 579 6.95 -4.07 -0.87
CA GLY A 579 8.23 -3.61 -1.42
C GLY A 579 8.45 -4.06 -2.87
N LEU A 580 9.43 -3.45 -3.54
CA LEU A 580 9.73 -3.66 -4.95
C LEU A 580 10.84 -4.67 -5.25
N ASP A 581 11.50 -5.25 -4.24
CA ASP A 581 12.66 -6.14 -4.44
C ASP A 581 12.36 -7.35 -5.34
N ALA A 582 11.15 -7.91 -5.27
CA ALA A 582 10.76 -9.02 -6.13
C ALA A 582 10.54 -8.64 -7.61
N PHE A 583 10.54 -7.33 -7.92
CA PHE A 583 10.46 -6.73 -9.25
C PHE A 583 11.78 -6.09 -9.73
N THR A 584 12.90 -6.37 -9.06
CA THR A 584 14.23 -6.01 -9.57
C THR A 584 14.44 -6.61 -10.96
N GLY A 585 14.86 -5.77 -11.91
CA GLY A 585 15.07 -6.16 -13.30
C GLY A 585 16.46 -6.75 -13.54
N PHE A 586 16.68 -7.31 -14.72
CA PHE A 586 18.02 -7.73 -15.17
C PHE A 586 18.89 -6.53 -15.59
N ASP A 587 18.26 -5.38 -15.86
CA ASP A 587 18.92 -4.10 -16.15
C ASP A 587 18.10 -2.92 -15.58
N THR A 588 18.69 -1.72 -15.60
CA THR A 588 18.07 -0.49 -15.08
C THR A 588 16.87 0.02 -15.89
N THR A 589 16.60 -0.54 -17.07
CA THR A 589 15.44 -0.19 -17.91
C THR A 589 14.26 -1.15 -17.69
N THR A 590 14.54 -2.34 -17.17
CA THR A 590 13.56 -3.37 -16.80
C THR A 590 13.21 -3.34 -15.31
N ASP A 591 14.08 -2.80 -14.46
CA ASP A 591 13.84 -2.58 -13.03
C ASP A 591 12.71 -1.54 -12.79
N VAL A 592 11.68 -1.97 -12.05
CA VAL A 592 10.50 -1.15 -11.75
C VAL A 592 10.83 0.05 -10.85
N ARG A 593 11.69 -0.13 -9.84
CA ARG A 593 12.14 0.91 -8.90
C ARG A 593 12.97 1.96 -9.64
N ALA A 594 13.88 1.52 -10.51
CA ALA A 594 14.64 2.43 -11.38
C ALA A 594 13.70 3.24 -12.28
N VAL A 595 12.78 2.58 -12.98
CA VAL A 595 11.81 3.24 -13.87
C VAL A 595 10.90 4.23 -13.12
N PHE A 596 10.48 3.96 -11.88
CA PHE A 596 9.72 4.94 -11.09
C PHE A 596 10.58 6.15 -10.65
N SER A 597 11.83 5.92 -10.28
CA SER A 597 12.70 6.98 -9.74
C SER A 597 12.88 8.16 -10.69
N TRP A 598 12.95 7.94 -12.01
CA TRP A 598 13.16 9.04 -12.97
C TRP A 598 11.96 9.99 -13.09
N SER A 599 10.74 9.52 -12.79
CA SER A 599 9.57 10.40 -12.67
C SER A 599 9.60 11.17 -11.34
N TYR A 600 9.93 10.49 -10.24
CA TYR A 600 10.02 11.09 -8.91
C TYR A 600 11.11 12.18 -8.82
N GLN A 601 12.28 11.97 -9.43
CA GLN A 601 13.39 12.92 -9.47
C GLN A 601 13.07 14.25 -10.22
N SER A 602 11.97 14.29 -10.99
CA SER A 602 11.52 15.50 -11.67
C SER A 602 10.60 16.41 -10.83
N LEU A 603 10.22 15.97 -9.63
CA LEU A 603 9.34 16.69 -8.72
C LEU A 603 10.11 17.73 -7.89
N ASP A 604 9.44 18.83 -7.52
CA ASP A 604 9.92 19.70 -6.44
C ASP A 604 9.74 19.00 -5.07
N GLU A 605 10.54 19.37 -4.07
CA GLU A 605 10.54 18.69 -2.76
C GLU A 605 9.16 18.68 -2.08
N SER A 606 8.32 19.71 -2.26
CA SER A 606 6.99 19.72 -1.62
C SER A 606 6.03 18.73 -2.28
N THR A 607 6.15 18.54 -3.60
CA THR A 607 5.40 17.55 -4.37
C THR A 607 5.96 16.14 -4.15
N ALA A 608 7.28 15.98 -4.08
CA ALA A 608 7.96 14.73 -3.76
C ALA A 608 7.56 14.22 -2.35
N ARG A 609 7.58 15.09 -1.34
CA ARG A 609 7.17 14.77 0.02
C ARG A 609 5.69 14.39 0.15
N LEU A 610 4.81 15.04 -0.61
CA LEU A 610 3.40 14.63 -0.68
C LEU A 610 3.26 13.22 -1.26
N PHE A 611 3.98 12.91 -2.35
CA PHE A 611 3.97 11.57 -2.95
C PHE A 611 4.44 10.49 -1.97
N ARG A 612 5.54 10.73 -1.25
CA ARG A 612 6.03 9.86 -0.16
C ARG A 612 4.94 9.63 0.88
N PHE A 613 4.47 10.69 1.53
CA PHE A 613 3.49 10.59 2.61
C PHE A 613 2.13 9.99 2.20
N MET A 614 1.71 10.07 0.94
CA MET A 614 0.50 9.36 0.45
C MET A 614 0.56 7.84 0.66
N ALA A 615 1.75 7.23 0.82
CA ALA A 615 1.88 5.82 1.20
C ALA A 615 1.35 5.51 2.61
N LEU A 616 1.38 6.49 3.54
CA LEU A 616 0.90 6.35 4.92
C LEU A 616 -0.64 6.34 5.03
N HIS A 617 -1.36 6.71 3.96
CA HIS A 617 -2.82 6.69 3.93
C HIS A 617 -3.34 5.28 3.59
N PRO A 618 -4.12 4.60 4.45
CA PRO A 618 -4.49 3.19 4.25
C PRO A 618 -5.59 2.98 3.21
N GLY A 619 -6.19 4.05 2.68
CA GLY A 619 -7.32 3.97 1.76
C GLY A 619 -6.92 3.82 0.29
N PRO A 620 -7.82 3.29 -0.56
CA PRO A 620 -7.60 3.23 -2.01
C PRO A 620 -7.56 4.63 -2.64
N HIS A 621 -8.27 5.60 -2.05
CA HIS A 621 -8.32 6.99 -2.49
C HIS A 621 -8.18 7.94 -1.31
N ILE A 622 -7.51 9.08 -1.51
CA ILE A 622 -7.39 10.19 -0.56
C ILE A 622 -8.06 11.45 -1.13
N THR A 623 -8.76 12.23 -0.30
CA THR A 623 -9.34 13.52 -0.69
C THR A 623 -8.29 14.63 -0.64
N ALA A 624 -8.50 15.75 -1.36
CA ALA A 624 -7.57 16.88 -1.27
C ALA A 624 -7.45 17.49 0.16
N PRO A 625 -8.53 17.58 0.99
CA PRO A 625 -8.42 17.93 2.41
C PRO A 625 -7.57 16.93 3.23
N ALA A 626 -7.82 15.62 3.10
CA ALA A 626 -7.04 14.61 3.80
C ALA A 626 -5.55 14.63 3.43
N ALA A 627 -5.25 14.80 2.14
CA ALA A 627 -3.89 14.98 1.64
C ALA A 627 -3.21 16.25 2.18
N ALA A 628 -3.99 17.31 2.45
CA ALA A 628 -3.48 18.55 3.01
C ALA A 628 -3.08 18.40 4.48
N GLY A 629 -3.94 17.75 5.29
CA GLY A 629 -3.60 17.37 6.67
C GLY A 629 -2.36 16.46 6.71
N LEU A 630 -2.38 15.36 5.93
CA LEU A 630 -1.27 14.42 5.81
C LEU A 630 0.07 15.12 5.49
N ALA A 631 0.10 16.01 4.50
CA ALA A 631 1.31 16.75 4.12
C ALA A 631 1.66 17.94 5.06
N GLY A 632 0.74 18.40 5.90
CA GLY A 632 0.91 19.64 6.68
C GLY A 632 0.93 20.90 5.79
N LEU A 633 0.26 20.85 4.64
CA LEU A 633 0.23 21.92 3.64
C LEU A 633 -1.15 22.56 3.57
N SER A 634 -1.21 23.84 3.19
CA SER A 634 -2.51 24.49 2.94
C SER A 634 -3.19 23.89 1.70
N LEU A 635 -4.51 23.72 1.75
CA LEU A 635 -5.30 23.10 0.67
C LEU A 635 -5.00 23.64 -0.75
N PRO A 636 -4.75 24.96 -0.98
CA PRO A 636 -4.34 25.44 -2.30
C PRO A 636 -2.95 24.95 -2.75
N ARG A 637 -1.98 24.79 -1.84
CA ARG A 637 -0.66 24.21 -2.14
C ARG A 637 -0.79 22.71 -2.43
N THR A 638 -1.54 21.98 -1.60
CA THR A 638 -1.81 20.55 -1.81
C THR A 638 -2.50 20.29 -3.15
N ARG A 639 -3.50 21.08 -3.54
CA ARG A 639 -4.16 20.96 -4.86
C ARG A 639 -3.18 21.17 -6.03
N ARG A 640 -2.20 22.08 -5.88
CA ARG A 640 -1.15 22.28 -6.90
C ARG A 640 -0.20 21.08 -6.97
N ALA A 641 0.27 20.58 -5.82
CA ALA A 641 1.14 19.39 -5.77
C ALA A 641 0.43 18.13 -6.32
N LEU A 642 -0.84 17.91 -5.98
CA LEU A 642 -1.66 16.84 -6.55
C LEU A 642 -1.82 16.97 -8.07
N ALA A 643 -2.04 18.19 -8.59
CA ALA A 643 -2.07 18.44 -10.03
C ALA A 643 -0.72 18.15 -10.71
N CYS A 644 0.41 18.46 -10.06
CA CYS A 644 1.74 18.07 -10.54
C CYS A 644 1.91 16.53 -10.58
N LEU A 645 1.48 15.81 -9.55
CA LEU A 645 1.56 14.34 -9.50
C LEU A 645 0.66 13.66 -10.55
N VAL A 646 -0.52 14.23 -10.82
CA VAL A 646 -1.40 13.78 -11.91
C VAL A 646 -0.78 14.08 -13.28
N SER A 647 -0.20 15.26 -13.46
CA SER A 647 0.51 15.63 -14.70
C SER A 647 1.69 14.68 -14.97
N ALA A 648 2.46 14.32 -13.94
CA ALA A 648 3.58 13.38 -14.00
C ALA A 648 3.17 11.88 -14.04
N CYS A 649 1.86 11.60 -14.09
CA CYS A 649 1.29 10.25 -14.08
C CYS A 649 1.77 9.36 -12.91
N LEU A 650 2.05 9.96 -11.75
CA LEU A 650 2.41 9.27 -10.50
C LEU A 650 1.19 9.07 -9.58
N VAL A 651 0.15 9.86 -9.76
CA VAL A 651 -1.14 9.78 -9.06
C VAL A 651 -2.26 9.83 -10.09
N GLU A 652 -3.31 9.05 -9.89
CA GLU A 652 -4.53 9.08 -10.70
C GLU A 652 -5.65 9.83 -9.97
N GLN A 653 -6.56 10.45 -10.72
CA GLN A 653 -7.79 11.05 -10.21
C GLN A 653 -9.01 10.31 -10.81
N PRO A 654 -9.39 9.13 -10.28
CA PRO A 654 -10.50 8.34 -10.83
C PRO A 654 -11.88 8.98 -10.61
N LEU A 655 -12.01 9.83 -9.58
CA LEU A 655 -13.22 10.60 -9.28
C LEU A 655 -12.84 12.05 -8.95
N PRO A 656 -13.68 13.06 -9.26
CA PRO A 656 -13.40 14.45 -8.94
C PRO A 656 -13.01 14.66 -7.47
N GLY A 657 -11.83 15.21 -7.22
CA GLY A 657 -11.33 15.50 -5.87
C GLY A 657 -10.77 14.29 -5.09
N ARG A 658 -10.81 13.08 -5.64
CA ARG A 658 -10.26 11.85 -5.03
C ARG A 658 -9.07 11.33 -5.83
N TYR A 659 -7.97 11.03 -5.14
CA TYR A 659 -6.69 10.71 -5.74
C TYR A 659 -6.20 9.33 -5.29
N SER A 660 -5.56 8.56 -6.16
CA SER A 660 -5.03 7.23 -5.85
C SER A 660 -3.61 7.05 -6.36
N LEU A 661 -2.79 6.37 -5.54
CA LEU A 661 -1.56 5.74 -5.99
C LEU A 661 -1.87 4.36 -6.57
N HIS A 662 -1.21 3.98 -7.65
CA HIS A 662 -1.13 2.59 -8.09
C HIS A 662 -0.40 1.75 -7.03
N ASP A 663 -0.76 0.48 -6.86
CA ASP A 663 -0.21 -0.38 -5.79
C ASP A 663 1.32 -0.44 -5.78
N LEU A 664 1.97 -0.53 -6.95
CA LEU A 664 3.44 -0.54 -7.02
C LEU A 664 4.06 0.86 -6.80
N LEU A 665 3.35 1.93 -7.17
CA LEU A 665 3.77 3.31 -6.85
C LEU A 665 3.58 3.63 -5.35
N ARG A 666 2.61 2.99 -4.69
CA ARG A 666 2.44 3.03 -3.23
C ARG A 666 3.56 2.28 -2.53
N GLY A 667 3.93 1.09 -3.02
CA GLY A 667 5.12 0.37 -2.57
C GLY A 667 6.39 1.22 -2.69
N TYR A 668 6.59 1.83 -3.86
CA TYR A 668 7.71 2.75 -4.09
C TYR A 668 7.71 3.97 -3.15
N ALA A 669 6.54 4.59 -2.97
CA ALA A 669 6.38 5.72 -2.06
C ALA A 669 6.66 5.31 -0.61
N ALA A 670 6.30 4.09 -0.18
CA ALA A 670 6.64 3.57 1.15
C ALA A 670 8.16 3.42 1.34
N GLU A 671 8.86 2.77 0.39
CA GLU A 671 10.34 2.65 0.41
C GLU A 671 11.02 4.02 0.51
N LEU A 672 10.56 4.99 -0.29
CA LEU A 672 11.07 6.37 -0.24
C LEU A 672 10.78 7.06 1.08
N THR A 673 9.61 6.80 1.69
CA THR A 673 9.21 7.39 2.97
C THR A 673 10.07 6.86 4.12
N ASP A 674 10.44 5.57 4.10
CA ASP A 674 11.38 5.00 5.06
C ASP A 674 12.83 5.44 4.82
N THR A 675 13.20 5.73 3.56
CA THR A 675 14.57 6.14 3.18
C THR A 675 14.85 7.64 3.39
N HIS A 676 13.88 8.52 3.10
CA HIS A 676 14.09 9.97 3.05
C HIS A 676 13.50 10.75 4.23
N ASP A 677 12.36 10.32 4.78
CA ASP A 677 11.71 11.04 5.88
C ASP A 677 12.08 10.38 7.22
N THR A 678 12.23 11.16 8.29
CA THR A 678 12.53 10.61 9.62
C THR A 678 11.31 9.92 10.25
N THR A 679 11.53 9.02 11.22
CA THR A 679 10.45 8.37 11.98
C THR A 679 9.49 9.39 12.61
N ASP A 680 10.02 10.49 13.14
CA ASP A 680 9.23 11.57 13.75
C ASP A 680 8.36 12.29 12.70
N GLU A 681 8.89 12.53 11.50
CA GLU A 681 8.12 13.14 10.40
C GLU A 681 7.02 12.22 9.88
N ARG A 682 7.29 10.91 9.76
CA ARG A 682 6.27 9.90 9.41
C ARG A 682 5.19 9.81 10.49
N HIS A 683 5.58 9.84 11.76
CA HIS A 683 4.67 9.82 12.90
C HIS A 683 3.78 11.08 12.92
N HIS A 684 4.36 12.27 12.77
CA HIS A 684 3.58 13.52 12.69
C HIS A 684 2.66 13.58 11.46
N ALA A 685 3.07 13.02 10.31
CA ALA A 685 2.18 12.89 9.15
C ALA A 685 1.01 11.94 9.43
N THR A 686 1.28 10.81 10.09
CA THR A 686 0.27 9.84 10.54
C THR A 686 -0.72 10.47 11.53
N LEU A 687 -0.24 11.21 12.52
CA LEU A 687 -1.08 11.94 13.49
C LEU A 687 -1.98 12.98 12.80
N ARG A 688 -1.46 13.77 11.86
CA ARG A 688 -2.28 14.78 11.16
C ARG A 688 -3.37 14.16 10.27
N VAL A 689 -3.11 13.02 9.63
CA VAL A 689 -4.16 12.34 8.85
C VAL A 689 -5.17 11.65 9.78
N LEU A 690 -4.72 11.05 10.88
CA LEU A 690 -5.60 10.53 11.93
C LEU A 690 -6.52 11.61 12.48
N ASP A 691 -6.01 12.78 12.85
CA ASP A 691 -6.81 13.92 13.33
C ASP A 691 -7.82 14.40 12.28
N HIS A 692 -7.41 14.56 11.01
CA HIS A 692 -8.32 14.99 9.96
C HIS A 692 -9.55 14.07 9.88
N TYR A 693 -9.32 12.75 9.92
CA TYR A 693 -10.39 11.76 9.88
C TYR A 693 -11.16 11.63 11.20
N LEU A 694 -10.48 11.71 12.35
CA LEU A 694 -11.09 11.64 13.68
C LEU A 694 -12.04 12.81 13.93
N PHE A 695 -11.59 14.04 13.75
CA PHE A 695 -12.41 15.22 13.98
C PHE A 695 -13.55 15.31 12.96
N THR A 696 -13.33 14.96 11.69
CA THR A 696 -14.42 14.93 10.69
C THR A 696 -15.43 13.82 10.98
N ALA A 697 -14.99 12.64 11.43
CA ALA A 697 -15.88 11.58 11.87
C ALA A 697 -16.66 11.96 13.14
N HIS A 698 -16.05 12.73 14.04
CA HIS A 698 -16.72 13.27 15.23
C HIS A 698 -17.83 14.26 14.84
N GLU A 699 -17.55 15.26 14.00
CA GLU A 699 -18.56 16.19 13.46
C GLU A 699 -19.69 15.43 12.74
N ALA A 700 -19.33 14.44 11.92
CA ALA A 700 -20.31 13.56 11.27
C ALA A 700 -21.16 12.81 12.31
N ASN A 701 -20.56 12.30 13.40
CA ASN A 701 -21.28 11.59 14.44
C ASN A 701 -22.15 12.53 15.28
N GLN A 702 -21.73 13.76 15.57
CA GLN A 702 -22.54 14.77 16.27
C GLN A 702 -23.86 15.05 15.51
N LEU A 703 -23.84 14.99 14.17
CA LEU A 703 -25.06 15.09 13.34
C LEU A 703 -25.90 13.80 13.32
N LEU A 704 -25.31 12.64 13.63
CA LEU A 704 -26.00 11.34 13.65
C LEU A 704 -26.41 10.88 15.06
N LYS A 705 -25.95 11.53 16.12
CA LYS A 705 -26.25 11.18 17.51
C LYS A 705 -27.71 11.42 17.85
N HIS A 706 -28.27 10.45 18.56
CA HIS A 706 -29.61 10.53 19.17
C HIS A 706 -29.56 10.33 20.70
N ASP A 707 -28.37 10.10 21.26
CA ASP A 707 -28.12 9.77 22.67
C ASP A 707 -27.00 10.66 23.22
N THR A 708 -27.15 11.00 24.50
CA THR A 708 -26.08 11.25 25.50
C THR A 708 -25.00 10.16 25.59
N THR A 709 -24.32 9.87 24.47
CA THR A 709 -22.92 9.44 24.53
C THR A 709 -22.11 10.41 25.40
N PRO A 710 -21.01 9.98 26.04
CA PRO A 710 -20.10 10.92 26.69
C PRO A 710 -19.70 12.03 25.70
N GLU A 711 -19.58 13.26 26.21
CA GLU A 711 -18.90 14.33 25.50
C GLU A 711 -17.45 13.87 25.27
N LEU A 712 -17.14 13.47 24.05
CA LEU A 712 -15.76 13.15 23.67
C LEU A 712 -15.02 14.47 23.50
N ASP A 713 -14.29 14.87 24.55
CA ASP A 713 -13.26 15.88 24.45
C ASP A 713 -12.10 15.34 23.59
N LEU A 714 -12.10 15.72 22.31
CA LEU A 714 -11.01 15.45 21.39
C LEU A 714 -9.88 16.50 21.48
N GLY A 715 -10.04 17.55 22.30
CA GLY A 715 -9.15 18.69 22.33
C GLY A 715 -9.13 19.46 21.00
N THR A 716 -7.95 19.92 20.59
CA THR A 716 -7.75 20.61 19.30
C THR A 716 -6.93 19.74 18.34
N PRO A 717 -7.24 19.76 17.02
CA PRO A 717 -6.48 18.99 16.04
C PRO A 717 -5.07 19.56 15.88
N ASN A 718 -4.11 18.70 15.51
CA ASN A 718 -2.71 19.08 15.34
C ASN A 718 -2.52 20.23 14.32
N PRO A 719 -1.48 21.06 14.48
CA PRO A 719 -1.21 22.17 13.56
C PRO A 719 -1.14 21.74 12.09
N GLY A 720 -1.86 22.47 11.23
CA GLY A 720 -1.96 22.19 9.80
C GLY A 720 -3.07 21.22 9.40
N VAL A 721 -3.81 20.66 10.36
CA VAL A 721 -5.04 19.89 10.11
C VAL A 721 -6.21 20.86 9.93
N THR A 722 -7.09 20.55 8.99
CA THR A 722 -8.41 21.19 8.86
C THR A 722 -9.42 20.08 8.61
N PRO A 723 -10.29 19.76 9.59
CA PRO A 723 -11.41 18.82 9.41
C PRO A 723 -12.36 19.31 8.31
N GLU A 724 -13.13 18.40 7.71
CA GLU A 724 -14.19 18.82 6.78
C GLU A 724 -15.39 19.35 7.56
N ASN A 725 -15.94 20.49 7.13
CA ASN A 725 -17.13 21.09 7.77
C ASN A 725 -18.39 20.45 7.19
N LEU A 726 -19.05 19.62 8.01
CA LEU A 726 -20.29 18.92 7.68
C LEU A 726 -21.43 19.62 8.44
N THR A 727 -22.50 20.01 7.75
CA THR A 727 -23.59 20.79 8.34
C THR A 727 -24.96 20.10 8.27
N THR A 728 -25.03 18.89 7.70
CA THR A 728 -26.28 18.15 7.49
C THR A 728 -26.07 16.64 7.61
N ILE A 729 -27.12 15.94 8.06
CA ILE A 729 -27.17 14.47 8.16
C ILE A 729 -26.81 13.80 6.82
N GLU A 730 -27.28 14.35 5.70
CA GLU A 730 -27.01 13.82 4.37
C GLU A 730 -25.51 13.88 4.02
N GLN A 731 -24.84 15.01 4.31
CA GLN A 731 -23.39 15.15 4.12
C GLN A 731 -22.60 14.20 5.02
N ALA A 732 -22.97 14.09 6.30
CA ALA A 732 -22.34 13.19 7.26
C ALA A 732 -22.44 11.73 6.81
N THR A 733 -23.64 11.27 6.46
CA THR A 733 -23.90 9.91 5.99
C THR A 733 -23.13 9.60 4.70
N ARG A 734 -23.12 10.55 3.75
CA ARG A 734 -22.40 10.41 2.48
C ARG A 734 -20.87 10.36 2.66
N TRP A 735 -20.32 11.18 3.56
CA TRP A 735 -18.89 11.21 3.88
C TRP A 735 -18.46 9.91 4.58
N LEU A 736 -19.17 9.50 5.64
CA LEU A 736 -18.90 8.25 6.36
C LEU A 736 -18.98 7.02 5.43
N THR A 737 -19.97 6.97 4.54
CA THR A 737 -20.11 5.90 3.55
C THR A 737 -18.90 5.83 2.60
N ALA A 738 -18.39 6.97 2.15
CA ALA A 738 -17.24 7.04 1.27
C ALA A 738 -15.90 6.74 1.97
N GLU A 739 -15.76 7.11 3.25
CA GLU A 739 -14.50 7.01 4.01
C GLU A 739 -14.42 5.80 4.96
N HIS A 740 -15.49 5.00 5.15
CA HIS A 740 -15.51 3.92 6.16
C HIS A 740 -14.28 2.99 6.11
N ARG A 741 -13.86 2.57 4.90
CA ARG A 741 -12.66 1.71 4.74
C ARG A 741 -11.37 2.39 5.18
N VAL A 742 -11.27 3.70 4.98
CA VAL A 742 -10.14 4.50 5.42
C VAL A 742 -10.14 4.61 6.94
N LEU A 743 -11.31 4.86 7.54
CA LEU A 743 -11.49 4.97 8.99
C LEU A 743 -11.16 3.64 9.70
N THR A 744 -11.59 2.49 9.16
CA THR A 744 -11.19 1.16 9.68
C THR A 744 -9.68 0.91 9.54
N GLY A 745 -9.07 1.28 8.41
CA GLY A 745 -7.62 1.18 8.21
C GLY A 745 -6.81 2.06 9.17
N LEU A 746 -7.28 3.29 9.40
CA LEU A 746 -6.67 4.25 10.32
C LEU A 746 -6.82 3.82 11.79
N LEU A 747 -7.94 3.21 12.17
CA LEU A 747 -8.09 2.57 13.47
C LEU A 747 -7.03 1.47 13.67
N HIS A 748 -6.81 0.60 12.68
CA HIS A 748 -5.74 -0.41 12.76
C HIS A 748 -4.35 0.24 12.90
N THR A 749 -4.09 1.32 12.15
CA THR A 749 -2.85 2.11 12.32
C THR A 749 -2.71 2.65 13.75
N ALA A 750 -3.77 3.26 14.31
CA ALA A 750 -3.78 3.79 15.67
C ALA A 750 -3.49 2.71 16.72
N VAL A 751 -4.14 1.54 16.61
CA VAL A 751 -3.88 0.38 17.49
C VAL A 751 -2.45 -0.11 17.36
N SER A 752 -1.94 -0.27 16.14
CA SER A 752 -0.56 -0.75 15.89
C SER A 752 0.53 0.19 16.43
N GLN A 753 0.26 1.50 16.46
CA GLN A 753 1.15 2.54 17.01
C GLN A 753 0.86 2.90 18.47
N GLN A 754 -0.05 2.19 19.15
CA GLN A 754 -0.46 2.45 20.54
C GLN A 754 -0.98 3.88 20.78
N LEU A 755 -1.67 4.44 19.78
CA LEU A 755 -2.32 5.74 19.85
C LEU A 755 -3.69 5.62 20.53
N ASP A 756 -3.65 5.49 21.86
CA ASP A 756 -4.84 5.29 22.72
C ASP A 756 -5.94 6.35 22.47
N HIS A 757 -5.58 7.64 22.36
CA HIS A 757 -6.53 8.72 22.12
C HIS A 757 -7.26 8.55 20.77
N HIS A 758 -6.52 8.33 19.68
CA HIS A 758 -7.10 8.12 18.35
C HIS A 758 -7.89 6.82 18.26
N THR A 759 -7.44 5.76 18.94
CA THR A 759 -8.14 4.47 19.00
C THR A 759 -9.53 4.63 19.61
N THR A 760 -9.61 5.23 20.80
CA THR A 760 -10.87 5.48 21.51
C THR A 760 -11.73 6.50 20.76
N GLY A 761 -11.13 7.59 20.26
CA GLY A 761 -11.82 8.64 19.51
C GLY A 761 -12.47 8.13 18.22
N LEU A 762 -11.75 7.34 17.42
CA LEU A 762 -12.28 6.75 16.19
C LEU A 762 -13.37 5.71 16.49
N ALA A 763 -13.17 4.86 17.50
CA ALA A 763 -14.14 3.84 17.88
C ALA A 763 -15.50 4.45 18.27
N TRP A 764 -15.49 5.50 19.11
CA TRP A 764 -16.70 6.19 19.51
C TRP A 764 -17.32 7.07 18.42
N SER A 765 -16.50 7.71 17.58
CA SER A 765 -17.00 8.53 16.46
C SER A 765 -17.57 7.70 15.30
N LEU A 766 -17.24 6.41 15.22
CA LEU A 766 -17.83 5.48 14.23
C LEU A 766 -19.08 4.76 14.74
N LYS A 767 -19.28 4.69 16.06
CA LYS A 767 -20.31 3.87 16.73
C LYS A 767 -21.68 3.97 16.05
N ASP A 768 -22.28 5.16 16.03
CA ASP A 768 -23.69 5.31 15.63
C ASP A 768 -23.88 5.04 14.12
N TYR A 769 -22.88 5.36 13.30
CA TYR A 769 -22.85 4.99 11.88
C TYR A 769 -22.78 3.48 11.65
N LEU A 770 -21.86 2.77 12.31
CA LEU A 770 -21.70 1.32 12.15
C LEU A 770 -22.96 0.55 12.60
N TYR A 771 -23.63 1.04 13.66
CA TYR A 771 -24.92 0.50 14.10
C TYR A 771 -26.05 0.73 13.08
N ARG A 772 -26.17 1.93 12.50
CA ARG A 772 -27.20 2.25 11.49
C ARG A 772 -27.05 1.41 10.21
N GLN A 773 -25.81 1.12 9.79
CA GLN A 773 -25.51 0.37 8.56
C GLN A 773 -25.39 -1.16 8.75
N GLU A 774 -25.67 -1.68 9.96
CA GLU A 774 -25.52 -3.10 10.31
C GLU A 774 -24.08 -3.67 10.15
N PHE A 775 -23.07 -2.81 10.24
CA PHE A 775 -21.64 -3.18 10.18
C PHE A 775 -21.16 -3.72 11.55
N TRP A 776 -21.81 -4.78 12.02
CA TRP A 776 -21.56 -5.39 13.33
C TRP A 776 -20.13 -5.93 13.53
N PRO A 777 -19.49 -6.61 12.56
CA PRO A 777 -18.10 -7.06 12.70
C PRO A 777 -17.11 -5.89 12.85
N GLU A 778 -17.32 -4.82 12.08
CA GLU A 778 -16.55 -3.58 12.14
C GLU A 778 -16.76 -2.87 13.49
N ALA A 779 -17.99 -2.87 14.03
CA ALA A 779 -18.28 -2.31 15.35
C ALA A 779 -17.56 -3.07 16.49
N ILE A 780 -17.48 -4.41 16.42
CA ILE A 780 -16.68 -5.20 17.37
C ILE A 780 -15.18 -4.90 17.21
N THR A 781 -14.71 -4.78 15.97
CA THR A 781 -13.33 -4.43 15.62
C THR A 781 -12.94 -3.03 16.14
N ALA A 782 -13.90 -2.10 16.20
CA ALA A 782 -13.73 -0.77 16.75
C ALA A 782 -13.76 -0.74 18.29
N LEU A 783 -14.74 -1.38 18.91
CA LEU A 783 -14.96 -1.30 20.36
C LEU A 783 -13.99 -2.16 21.19
N THR A 784 -13.45 -3.23 20.62
CA THR A 784 -12.56 -4.14 21.34
C THR A 784 -11.20 -3.48 21.70
N PRO A 785 -10.51 -2.78 20.79
CA PRO A 785 -9.33 -1.99 21.14
C PRO A 785 -9.63 -0.86 22.14
N ALA A 786 -10.78 -0.18 22.03
CA ALA A 786 -11.19 0.85 22.98
C ALA A 786 -11.40 0.29 24.41
N LEU A 787 -11.98 -0.92 24.52
CA LEU A 787 -12.08 -1.65 25.79
C LEU A 787 -10.70 -1.95 26.39
N GLU A 788 -9.72 -2.33 25.58
CA GLU A 788 -8.34 -2.55 26.04
C GLU A 788 -7.65 -1.25 26.48
N VAL A 789 -7.87 -0.13 25.78
CA VAL A 789 -7.41 1.20 26.19
C VAL A 789 -7.97 1.56 27.56
N ALA A 790 -9.29 1.45 27.75
CA ALA A 790 -9.96 1.76 29.01
C ALA A 790 -9.39 0.92 30.18
N ARG A 791 -9.13 -0.37 29.95
CA ARG A 791 -8.48 -1.26 30.92
C ARG A 791 -7.05 -0.85 31.25
N ARG A 792 -6.21 -0.55 30.25
CA ARG A 792 -4.82 -0.09 30.47
C ARG A 792 -4.78 1.21 31.29
N GLN A 793 -5.73 2.10 31.04
CA GLN A 793 -5.84 3.40 31.73
C GLN A 793 -6.56 3.29 33.09
N ASN A 794 -7.06 2.11 33.47
CA ASN A 794 -7.90 1.87 34.65
C ASN A 794 -9.19 2.72 34.69
N ASN A 795 -9.68 3.14 33.52
CA ASN A 795 -10.94 3.88 33.40
C ASN A 795 -12.12 2.90 33.41
N ARG A 796 -12.56 2.53 34.62
CA ARG A 796 -13.65 1.56 34.82
C ARG A 796 -14.98 2.02 34.19
N LEU A 797 -15.28 3.31 34.19
CA LEU A 797 -16.51 3.84 33.57
C LEU A 797 -16.53 3.56 32.06
N GLU A 798 -15.43 3.85 31.36
CA GLU A 798 -15.29 3.55 29.94
C GLU A 798 -15.20 2.05 29.65
N GLU A 799 -14.62 1.25 30.56
CA GLU A 799 -14.64 -0.21 30.45
C GLU A 799 -16.09 -0.73 30.44
N GLY A 800 -16.92 -0.28 31.39
CA GLY A 800 -18.34 -0.63 31.47
C GLY A 800 -19.12 -0.19 30.23
N ARG A 801 -18.86 1.03 29.74
CA ARG A 801 -19.49 1.56 28.51
C ARG A 801 -19.14 0.72 27.28
N CYS A 802 -17.86 0.39 27.08
CA CYS A 802 -17.43 -0.46 25.97
C CYS A 802 -18.07 -1.87 26.06
N LEU A 803 -18.12 -2.45 27.26
CA LEU A 803 -18.78 -3.74 27.52
C LEU A 803 -20.29 -3.70 27.24
N ARG A 804 -20.99 -2.64 27.65
CA ARG A 804 -22.43 -2.44 27.36
C ARG A 804 -22.68 -2.41 25.85
N HIS A 805 -21.85 -1.71 25.08
CA HIS A 805 -21.99 -1.66 23.62
C HIS A 805 -21.61 -2.97 22.92
N LEU A 806 -20.50 -3.62 23.29
CA LEU A 806 -20.15 -4.95 22.78
C LEU A 806 -21.25 -5.99 23.07
N GLY A 807 -21.86 -5.90 24.26
CA GLY A 807 -23.03 -6.69 24.63
C GLY A 807 -24.21 -6.51 23.68
N GLY A 808 -24.53 -5.26 23.33
CA GLY A 808 -25.56 -4.92 22.35
C GLY A 808 -25.26 -5.44 20.93
N VAL A 809 -24.03 -5.28 20.43
CA VAL A 809 -23.64 -5.80 19.10
C VAL A 809 -23.73 -7.34 19.06
N HIS A 810 -23.26 -8.02 20.10
CA HIS A 810 -23.41 -9.47 20.21
C HIS A 810 -24.87 -9.92 20.33
N GLY A 811 -25.75 -9.09 20.91
CA GLY A 811 -27.21 -9.27 20.87
C GLY A 811 -27.74 -9.37 19.44
N TYR A 812 -27.46 -8.37 18.60
CA TYR A 812 -27.88 -8.36 17.19
C TYR A 812 -27.28 -9.50 16.34
N LEU A 813 -26.11 -10.02 16.72
CA LEU A 813 -25.50 -11.19 16.06
C LEU A 813 -26.03 -12.54 16.56
N GLY A 814 -26.94 -12.58 17.54
CA GLY A 814 -27.41 -13.84 18.13
C GLY A 814 -26.39 -14.53 19.05
N HIS A 815 -25.29 -13.85 19.39
CA HIS A 815 -24.19 -14.39 20.21
C HIS A 815 -24.54 -14.35 21.71
N GLN A 816 -25.52 -15.17 22.11
CA GLN A 816 -26.19 -15.10 23.42
C GLN A 816 -25.23 -15.17 24.63
N GLU A 817 -24.24 -16.07 24.61
CA GLU A 817 -23.30 -16.21 25.73
C GLU A 817 -22.40 -14.98 25.88
N GLN A 818 -21.85 -14.48 24.76
CA GLN A 818 -20.98 -13.31 24.72
C GLN A 818 -21.76 -12.04 25.12
N ALA A 819 -22.95 -11.84 24.56
CA ALA A 819 -23.80 -10.69 24.86
C ALA A 819 -24.09 -10.59 26.37
N LEU A 820 -24.63 -11.66 26.96
CA LEU A 820 -24.98 -11.70 28.38
C LEU A 820 -23.75 -11.75 29.30
N HIS A 821 -22.58 -12.17 28.81
CA HIS A 821 -21.33 -12.04 29.56
C HIS A 821 -20.88 -10.58 29.66
N HIS A 822 -20.77 -9.87 28.53
CA HIS A 822 -20.35 -8.47 28.50
C HIS A 822 -21.33 -7.56 29.27
N LEU A 823 -22.63 -7.78 29.11
CA LEU A 823 -23.66 -6.99 29.82
C LEU A 823 -23.58 -7.17 31.34
N ARG A 824 -23.43 -8.40 31.85
CA ARG A 824 -23.25 -8.63 33.29
C ARG A 824 -21.99 -7.96 33.84
N LEU A 825 -20.88 -8.00 33.10
CA LEU A 825 -19.66 -7.28 33.52
C LEU A 825 -19.88 -5.76 33.55
N ALA A 826 -20.61 -5.20 32.59
CA ALA A 826 -20.97 -3.77 32.59
C ALA A 826 -21.88 -3.41 33.78
N THR A 827 -22.90 -4.22 34.08
CA THR A 827 -23.77 -4.06 35.26
C THR A 827 -22.93 -4.02 36.54
N THR A 828 -22.07 -5.02 36.78
CA THR A 828 -21.21 -5.05 37.98
C THR A 828 -20.27 -3.84 38.06
N ILE A 829 -19.73 -3.37 36.93
CA ILE A 829 -18.92 -2.15 36.89
C ILE A 829 -19.72 -0.92 37.34
N PHE A 830 -20.95 -0.75 36.83
CA PHE A 830 -21.76 0.42 37.16
C PHE A 830 -22.32 0.35 38.59
N GLU A 831 -22.56 -0.84 39.13
CA GLU A 831 -22.84 -1.07 40.56
C GLU A 831 -21.63 -0.71 41.45
N GLU A 832 -20.42 -1.15 41.09
CA GLU A 832 -19.16 -0.82 41.80
C GLU A 832 -18.86 0.69 41.83
N LEU A 833 -19.30 1.43 40.80
CA LEU A 833 -19.07 2.86 40.62
C LEU A 833 -20.22 3.76 41.12
N ASP A 834 -21.32 3.19 41.61
CA ASP A 834 -22.57 3.91 41.93
C ASP A 834 -23.09 4.76 40.74
N ALA A 835 -22.91 4.25 39.53
CA ALA A 835 -23.19 4.93 38.26
C ALA A 835 -24.63 4.64 37.78
N THR A 836 -25.63 5.04 38.57
CA THR A 836 -27.06 4.70 38.41
C THR A 836 -27.60 4.94 36.98
N GLY A 837 -27.20 6.03 36.32
CA GLY A 837 -27.61 6.33 34.94
C GLY A 837 -27.06 5.33 33.91
N GLU A 838 -25.79 4.92 34.03
CA GLU A 838 -25.21 3.87 33.17
C GLU A 838 -25.73 2.48 33.51
N LEU A 839 -26.08 2.23 34.78
CA LEU A 839 -26.72 1.00 35.22
C LEU A 839 -28.12 0.85 34.59
N ALA A 840 -28.92 1.91 34.54
CA ALA A 840 -30.20 1.94 33.83
C ALA A 840 -30.03 1.59 32.35
N ARG A 841 -29.05 2.21 31.68
CA ARG A 841 -28.70 1.94 30.27
C ARG A 841 -28.24 0.50 30.06
N ALA A 842 -27.51 -0.10 31.01
CA ALA A 842 -27.11 -1.50 30.93
C ALA A 842 -28.32 -2.46 31.04
N HIS A 843 -29.30 -2.12 31.88
CA HIS A 843 -30.55 -2.87 32.01
C HIS A 843 -31.45 -2.79 30.76
N TYR A 844 -31.53 -1.61 30.12
CA TYR A 844 -32.16 -1.42 28.81
C TYR A 844 -31.52 -2.30 27.74
N VAL A 845 -30.20 -2.19 27.51
CA VAL A 845 -29.51 -3.00 26.47
C VAL A 845 -29.62 -4.50 26.77
N THR A 846 -29.65 -4.89 28.06
CA THR A 846 -29.90 -6.28 28.48
C THR A 846 -31.31 -6.76 28.15
N ALA A 847 -32.32 -5.92 28.32
CA ALA A 847 -33.70 -6.24 27.93
C ALA A 847 -33.81 -6.44 26.42
N CYS A 848 -33.28 -5.50 25.63
CA CYS A 848 -33.17 -5.59 24.19
C CYS A 848 -32.54 -6.91 23.72
N ALA A 849 -31.38 -7.28 24.29
CA ALA A 849 -30.69 -8.53 23.95
C ALA A 849 -31.49 -9.78 24.36
N LEU A 850 -32.07 -9.81 25.57
CA LEU A 850 -32.91 -10.92 26.03
C LEU A 850 -34.13 -11.13 25.13
N PHE A 851 -34.74 -10.05 24.63
CA PHE A 851 -35.85 -10.13 23.69
C PHE A 851 -35.44 -10.74 22.34
N LEU A 852 -34.29 -10.35 21.78
CA LEU A 852 -33.73 -10.95 20.55
C LEU A 852 -33.44 -12.46 20.69
N PHE A 853 -33.21 -12.93 21.91
CA PHE A 853 -33.06 -14.37 22.22
C PHE A 853 -34.40 -15.07 22.58
N GLY A 854 -35.54 -14.41 22.37
CA GLY A 854 -36.88 -14.94 22.68
C GLY A 854 -37.24 -14.98 24.17
N ARG A 855 -36.40 -14.43 25.07
CA ARG A 855 -36.56 -14.49 26.54
C ARG A 855 -37.42 -13.32 27.05
N VAL A 856 -38.59 -13.14 26.45
CA VAL A 856 -39.45 -11.94 26.59
C VAL A 856 -39.79 -11.61 28.05
N GLN A 857 -40.05 -12.60 28.90
CA GLN A 857 -40.38 -12.36 30.31
C GLN A 857 -39.19 -11.82 31.13
N GLU A 858 -37.97 -12.22 30.79
CA GLU A 858 -36.75 -11.71 31.43
C GLU A 858 -36.37 -10.32 30.88
N ALA A 859 -36.65 -10.07 29.59
CA ALA A 859 -36.52 -8.74 29.00
C ALA A 859 -37.41 -7.72 29.72
N VAL A 860 -38.68 -8.06 29.98
CA VAL A 860 -39.60 -7.24 30.78
C VAL A 860 -39.00 -6.92 32.16
N THR A 861 -38.52 -7.91 32.90
CA THR A 861 -37.93 -7.68 34.24
C THR A 861 -36.68 -6.80 34.19
N SER A 862 -35.83 -6.93 33.16
CA SER A 862 -34.66 -6.06 33.01
C SER A 862 -35.05 -4.63 32.65
N SER A 863 -36.02 -4.43 31.74
CA SER A 863 -36.48 -3.10 31.34
C SER A 863 -37.29 -2.40 32.45
N GLU A 864 -38.04 -3.16 33.26
CA GLU A 864 -38.65 -2.65 34.51
C GLU A 864 -37.59 -2.12 35.49
N ARG A 865 -36.46 -2.83 35.67
CA ARG A 865 -35.37 -2.34 36.51
C ARG A 865 -34.68 -1.11 35.92
N GLY A 866 -34.51 -1.05 34.60
CA GLY A 866 -34.04 0.15 33.90
C GLY A 866 -34.95 1.36 34.15
N LEU A 867 -36.27 1.17 34.03
CA LEU A 867 -37.28 2.20 34.26
C LEU A 867 -37.28 2.73 35.71
N GLU A 868 -37.11 1.85 36.70
CA GLU A 868 -36.93 2.26 38.10
C GLU A 868 -35.70 3.16 38.28
N LEU A 869 -34.54 2.71 37.78
CA LEU A 869 -33.28 3.45 37.89
C LEU A 869 -33.35 4.81 37.16
N SER A 870 -33.99 4.90 36.00
CA SER A 870 -34.20 6.18 35.30
C SER A 870 -35.15 7.13 36.04
N ARG A 871 -36.11 6.62 36.84
CA ARG A 871 -36.91 7.45 37.76
C ARG A 871 -36.08 7.96 38.94
N GLU A 872 -35.17 7.15 39.45
CA GLU A 872 -34.26 7.52 40.54
C GLU A 872 -33.27 8.62 40.10
N THR A 873 -32.75 8.58 38.88
CA THR A 873 -31.84 9.63 38.35
C THR A 873 -32.55 10.86 37.80
N GLY A 874 -33.81 10.74 37.38
CA GLY A 874 -34.53 11.81 36.68
C GLY A 874 -34.12 11.98 35.21
N GLU A 875 -33.44 11.00 34.61
CA GLU A 875 -33.08 11.03 33.18
C GLU A 875 -34.32 10.72 32.30
N GLU A 876 -35.12 11.75 31.99
CA GLU A 876 -36.39 11.63 31.25
C GLU A 876 -36.28 10.94 29.88
N LEU A 877 -35.14 11.07 29.18
CA LEU A 877 -34.88 10.36 27.93
C LEU A 877 -34.87 8.85 28.12
N TRP A 878 -34.15 8.36 29.14
CA TRP A 878 -34.02 6.93 29.42
C TRP A 878 -35.27 6.34 30.08
N LEU A 879 -36.02 7.16 30.82
CA LEU A 879 -37.37 6.85 31.26
C LEU A 879 -38.27 6.52 30.06
N ALA A 880 -38.29 7.38 29.04
CA ALA A 880 -39.10 7.20 27.85
C ALA A 880 -38.66 6.01 26.99
N GLU A 881 -37.34 5.80 26.83
CA GLU A 881 -36.75 4.63 26.16
C GLU A 881 -37.21 3.31 26.82
N CYS A 882 -37.14 3.21 28.16
CA CYS A 882 -37.60 2.02 28.88
C CYS A 882 -39.13 1.82 28.79
N LEU A 883 -39.93 2.90 28.76
CA LEU A 883 -41.38 2.80 28.54
C LEU A 883 -41.70 2.22 27.16
N VAL A 884 -41.03 2.68 26.11
CA VAL A 884 -41.28 2.24 24.73
C VAL A 884 -40.78 0.81 24.47
N GLU A 885 -39.66 0.40 25.09
CA GLU A 885 -39.28 -1.02 25.15
C GLU A 885 -40.32 -1.88 25.86
N LEU A 886 -40.79 -1.45 27.04
CA LEU A 886 -41.80 -2.18 27.79
C LEU A 886 -43.11 -2.28 27.02
N ALA A 887 -43.51 -1.25 26.27
CA ALA A 887 -44.63 -1.35 25.34
C ALA A 887 -44.43 -2.51 24.36
N TRP A 888 -43.31 -2.48 23.62
CA TRP A 888 -42.98 -3.52 22.65
C TRP A 888 -42.99 -4.93 23.28
N PHE A 889 -42.32 -5.14 24.41
CA PHE A 889 -42.30 -6.46 25.07
C PHE A 889 -43.68 -6.89 25.60
N ARG A 890 -44.49 -5.96 26.12
CA ARG A 890 -45.85 -6.25 26.62
C ARG A 890 -46.81 -6.62 25.48
N SER A 891 -46.68 -6.01 24.30
CA SER A 891 -47.42 -6.44 23.10
C SER A 891 -47.06 -7.85 22.64
N ASN A 892 -45.77 -8.23 22.74
CA ASN A 892 -45.32 -9.59 22.44
C ASN A 892 -45.85 -10.64 23.45
N LEU A 893 -46.29 -10.21 24.64
CA LEU A 893 -47.00 -11.01 25.63
C LEU A 893 -48.55 -10.90 25.53
N GLY A 894 -49.08 -10.25 24.49
CA GLY A 894 -50.52 -10.04 24.28
C GLY A 894 -51.17 -9.02 25.22
N GLN A 895 -50.38 -8.23 25.97
CA GLN A 895 -50.87 -7.24 26.94
C GLN A 895 -51.04 -5.86 26.29
N LEU A 896 -51.91 -5.81 25.27
CA LEU A 896 -52.00 -4.69 24.31
C LEU A 896 -52.43 -3.37 24.95
N GLU A 897 -53.30 -3.37 25.96
CA GLU A 897 -53.77 -2.14 26.62
C GLU A 897 -52.64 -1.45 27.40
N LYS A 898 -51.84 -2.23 28.13
CA LYS A 898 -50.65 -1.70 28.83
C LYS A 898 -49.59 -1.21 27.85
N SER A 899 -49.44 -1.91 26.72
CA SER A 899 -48.52 -1.48 25.68
C SER A 899 -48.93 -0.15 25.06
N LEU A 900 -50.22 0.05 24.78
CA LEU A 900 -50.73 1.32 24.26
C LEU A 900 -50.45 2.46 25.24
N GLN A 901 -50.74 2.27 26.54
CA GLN A 901 -50.44 3.24 27.59
C GLN A 901 -48.94 3.63 27.61
N TYR A 902 -48.03 2.65 27.67
CA TYR A 902 -46.59 2.94 27.71
C TYR A 902 -46.08 3.59 26.41
N SER A 903 -46.69 3.25 25.26
CA SER A 903 -46.38 3.91 23.97
C SER A 903 -46.77 5.39 24.00
N GLU A 904 -47.97 5.71 24.49
CA GLU A 904 -48.49 7.08 24.56
C GLU A 904 -47.69 7.93 25.58
N GLU A 905 -47.36 7.38 26.75
CA GLU A 905 -46.51 8.03 27.76
C GLU A 905 -45.10 8.32 27.20
N GLY A 906 -44.46 7.34 26.54
CA GLY A 906 -43.14 7.53 25.93
C GLY A 906 -43.13 8.53 24.78
N ILE A 907 -44.14 8.50 23.90
CA ILE A 907 -44.32 9.47 22.81
C ILE A 907 -44.47 10.90 23.36
N ALA A 908 -45.23 11.09 24.44
CA ALA A 908 -45.40 12.40 25.07
C ALA A 908 -44.08 12.96 25.62
N LEU A 909 -43.26 12.10 26.25
CA LEU A 909 -41.93 12.48 26.75
C LEU A 909 -40.96 12.82 25.60
N PHE A 910 -40.87 11.99 24.56
CA PHE A 910 -39.99 12.28 23.42
C PHE A 910 -40.39 13.56 22.65
N GLN A 911 -41.67 13.93 22.66
CA GLN A 911 -42.13 15.23 22.13
C GLN A 911 -41.72 16.42 23.02
N GLN A 912 -41.69 16.24 24.35
CA GLN A 912 -41.23 17.28 25.28
C GLN A 912 -39.71 17.48 25.21
N LEU A 913 -38.96 16.41 24.96
CA LEU A 913 -37.50 16.39 24.86
C LEU A 913 -36.94 16.80 23.48
N ASP A 914 -37.82 17.05 22.49
CA ASP A 914 -37.45 17.26 21.08
C ASP A 914 -36.51 16.16 20.55
N ALA A 915 -36.89 14.90 20.76
CA ALA A 915 -36.13 13.70 20.42
C ALA A 915 -36.69 13.00 19.17
N PRO A 916 -36.45 13.51 17.93
CA PRO A 916 -37.18 13.11 16.73
C PRO A 916 -36.95 11.65 16.33
N TRP A 917 -35.78 11.07 16.61
CA TRP A 917 -35.48 9.68 16.27
C TRP A 917 -36.18 8.69 17.19
N GLN A 918 -36.10 8.92 18.50
CA GLN A 918 -36.85 8.15 19.49
C GLN A 918 -38.35 8.23 19.25
N LEU A 919 -38.84 9.43 18.89
CA LEU A 919 -40.22 9.64 18.53
C LEU A 919 -40.65 8.85 17.28
N ALA A 920 -39.78 8.73 16.26
CA ALA A 920 -40.00 7.87 15.11
C ALA A 920 -40.05 6.38 15.48
N GLN A 921 -39.16 5.92 16.38
CA GLN A 921 -39.15 4.56 16.90
C GLN A 921 -40.41 4.24 17.72
N ALA A 922 -40.85 5.17 18.56
CA ALA A 922 -42.07 5.04 19.35
C ALA A 922 -43.32 5.00 18.45
N TRP A 923 -43.34 5.73 17.33
CA TRP A 923 -44.39 5.60 16.31
C TRP A 923 -44.37 4.24 15.59
N ASP A 924 -43.21 3.67 15.25
CA ASP A 924 -43.12 2.31 14.68
C ASP A 924 -43.72 1.24 15.64
N ILE A 925 -43.42 1.36 16.93
CA ILE A 925 -43.97 0.47 17.97
C ILE A 925 -45.47 0.71 18.18
N LEU A 926 -45.93 1.96 18.22
CA LEU A 926 -47.36 2.28 18.27
C LEU A 926 -48.12 1.74 17.05
N GLY A 927 -47.54 1.85 15.85
CA GLY A 927 -48.09 1.30 14.61
C GLY A 927 -48.34 -0.21 14.72
N TYR A 928 -47.39 -0.95 15.30
CA TYR A 928 -47.54 -2.39 15.55
C TYR A 928 -48.68 -2.67 16.53
N ASN A 929 -48.74 -1.93 17.63
CA ASN A 929 -49.77 -2.08 18.65
C ASN A 929 -51.18 -1.81 18.10
N LEU A 930 -51.34 -0.78 17.27
CA LEU A 930 -52.58 -0.45 16.59
C LEU A 930 -53.00 -1.55 15.59
N ARG A 931 -52.07 -2.13 14.84
CA ARG A 931 -52.33 -3.28 13.95
C ARG A 931 -52.82 -4.49 14.74
N MET A 932 -52.17 -4.82 15.86
CA MET A 932 -52.57 -5.96 16.71
C MET A 932 -53.94 -5.77 17.37
N LEU A 933 -54.37 -4.51 17.56
CA LEU A 933 -55.71 -4.12 18.01
C LEU A 933 -56.76 -4.02 16.87
N GLY A 934 -56.38 -4.31 15.62
CA GLY A 934 -57.27 -4.19 14.45
C GLY A 934 -57.53 -2.75 13.98
N ARG A 935 -56.83 -1.75 14.54
CA ARG A 935 -56.93 -0.32 14.18
C ARG A 935 -56.04 0.00 12.98
N TYR A 936 -56.29 -0.68 11.86
CA TYR A 936 -55.39 -0.69 10.69
C TYR A 936 -55.18 0.69 10.04
N GLU A 937 -56.23 1.51 9.92
CA GLU A 937 -56.12 2.84 9.30
C GLU A 937 -55.18 3.77 10.11
N GLU A 938 -55.30 3.74 11.44
CA GLU A 938 -54.44 4.50 12.36
C GLU A 938 -53.00 3.96 12.39
N SER A 939 -52.86 2.62 12.30
CA SER A 939 -51.55 1.96 12.15
C SER A 939 -50.84 2.42 10.88
N VAL A 940 -51.54 2.42 9.73
CA VAL A 940 -51.03 2.92 8.43
C VAL A 940 -50.56 4.37 8.54
N ALA A 941 -51.39 5.26 9.11
CA ALA A 941 -51.04 6.67 9.28
C ALA A 941 -49.82 6.87 10.20
N THR A 942 -49.71 6.06 11.25
CA THR A 942 -48.59 6.11 12.20
C THR A 942 -47.29 5.60 11.57
N TYR A 943 -47.33 4.48 10.84
CA TYR A 943 -46.17 3.96 10.10
C TYR A 943 -45.68 4.91 9.00
N GLN A 944 -46.59 5.59 8.29
CA GLN A 944 -46.24 6.64 7.33
C GLN A 944 -45.59 7.87 7.98
N ARG A 945 -45.85 8.11 9.27
CA ARG A 945 -45.21 9.18 10.06
C ARG A 945 -43.82 8.77 10.53
N ALA A 946 -43.68 7.54 11.05
CA ALA A 946 -42.40 6.96 11.45
C ALA A 946 -41.43 6.85 10.26
N THR A 947 -41.89 6.35 9.11
CA THR A 947 -41.05 6.19 7.90
C THR A 947 -40.45 7.52 7.46
N ARG A 948 -41.27 8.57 7.28
CA ARG A 948 -40.80 9.90 6.87
C ARG A 948 -39.80 10.49 7.86
N ALA A 949 -40.05 10.35 9.16
CA ALA A 949 -39.12 10.82 10.18
C ALA A 949 -37.77 10.08 10.10
N PHE A 950 -37.75 8.75 9.92
CA PHE A 950 -36.52 8.01 9.72
C PHE A 950 -35.79 8.38 8.41
N GLU A 951 -36.51 8.66 7.32
CA GLU A 951 -35.93 9.15 6.06
C GLU A 951 -35.28 10.53 6.23
N GLU A 952 -35.97 11.48 6.86
CA GLU A 952 -35.47 12.83 7.18
C GLU A 952 -34.22 12.78 8.10
N LEU A 953 -34.16 11.78 8.99
CA LEU A 953 -33.03 11.53 9.91
C LEU A 953 -31.91 10.65 9.30
N GLY A 954 -32.03 10.24 8.04
CA GLY A 954 -31.04 9.39 7.35
C GLY A 954 -30.91 7.97 7.92
N ASP A 955 -31.89 7.50 8.72
CA ASP A 955 -31.94 6.13 9.23
C ASP A 955 -32.73 5.22 8.30
N HIS A 956 -32.11 4.93 7.15
CA HIS A 956 -32.73 4.10 6.12
C HIS A 956 -33.03 2.68 6.58
N ARG A 957 -32.28 2.14 7.56
CA ARG A 957 -32.52 0.81 8.12
C ARG A 957 -33.88 0.75 8.80
N ASN A 958 -34.14 1.69 9.71
CA ASN A 958 -35.43 1.73 10.40
C ASN A 958 -36.56 2.18 9.47
N ALA A 959 -36.31 3.06 8.48
CA ALA A 959 -37.29 3.39 7.44
C ALA A 959 -37.72 2.14 6.63
N ILE A 960 -36.79 1.33 6.15
CA ILE A 960 -37.06 0.08 5.40
C ILE A 960 -37.85 -0.91 6.27
N GLY A 961 -37.45 -1.12 7.54
CA GLY A 961 -38.18 -1.98 8.46
C GLY A 961 -39.61 -1.48 8.77
N THR A 962 -39.80 -0.16 8.82
CA THR A 962 -41.12 0.47 9.00
C THR A 962 -42.00 0.29 7.76
N LEU A 963 -41.44 0.46 6.55
CA LEU A 963 -42.13 0.21 5.27
C LEU A 963 -42.56 -1.25 5.13
N MET A 964 -41.74 -2.21 5.59
CA MET A 964 -42.12 -3.63 5.61
C MET A 964 -43.39 -3.86 6.44
N ARG A 965 -43.43 -3.32 7.66
CA ARG A 965 -44.60 -3.43 8.55
C ARG A 965 -45.81 -2.64 8.06
N LEU A 966 -45.60 -1.52 7.37
CA LEU A 966 -46.66 -0.78 6.68
C LEU A 966 -47.32 -1.67 5.61
N GLY A 967 -46.51 -2.34 4.78
CA GLY A 967 -47.02 -3.28 3.77
C GLY A 967 -47.76 -4.47 4.39
N ASP A 968 -47.21 -5.07 5.46
CA ASP A 968 -47.90 -6.13 6.23
C ASP A 968 -49.25 -5.65 6.79
N THR A 969 -49.34 -4.37 7.19
CA THR A 969 -50.57 -3.75 7.72
C THR A 969 -51.60 -3.50 6.62
N ARG A 970 -51.17 -3.00 5.46
CA ARG A 970 -52.04 -2.83 4.29
C ARG A 970 -52.59 -4.16 3.79
N LEU A 971 -51.78 -5.23 3.80
CA LEU A 971 -52.27 -6.56 3.48
C LEU A 971 -53.34 -7.04 4.47
N ALA A 972 -53.15 -6.82 5.78
CA ALA A 972 -54.16 -7.15 6.79
C ALA A 972 -55.47 -6.33 6.64
N LEU A 973 -55.39 -5.12 6.07
CA LEU A 973 -56.53 -4.29 5.69
C LEU A 973 -57.19 -4.74 4.36
N GLY A 974 -56.55 -5.63 3.59
CA GLY A 974 -56.98 -6.08 2.27
C GLY A 974 -56.46 -5.26 1.09
N ASP A 975 -55.64 -4.22 1.34
CA ASP A 975 -54.99 -3.41 0.31
C ASP A 975 -53.73 -4.12 -0.22
N ARG A 976 -53.96 -5.08 -1.11
CA ARG A 976 -52.93 -5.93 -1.73
C ARG A 976 -52.05 -5.19 -2.75
N GLU A 977 -52.52 -4.08 -3.33
CA GLU A 977 -51.72 -3.24 -4.23
C GLU A 977 -50.80 -2.31 -3.43
N GLY A 978 -51.32 -1.63 -2.41
CA GLY A 978 -50.53 -0.79 -1.52
C GLY A 978 -49.47 -1.57 -0.75
N ALA A 979 -49.77 -2.79 -0.31
CA ALA A 979 -48.78 -3.68 0.31
C ALA A 979 -47.60 -4.00 -0.63
N ARG A 980 -47.89 -4.34 -1.90
CA ARG A 980 -46.84 -4.58 -2.91
C ARG A 980 -46.02 -3.32 -3.18
N ALA A 981 -46.65 -2.14 -3.20
CA ALA A 981 -45.96 -0.87 -3.42
C ALA A 981 -44.97 -0.51 -2.31
N ASP A 982 -45.36 -0.65 -1.03
CA ASP A 982 -44.45 -0.36 0.10
C ASP A 982 -43.27 -1.33 0.14
N TRP A 983 -43.51 -2.62 -0.12
CA TRP A 983 -42.46 -3.63 -0.19
C TRP A 983 -41.53 -3.42 -1.39
N ALA A 984 -42.04 -3.01 -2.56
CA ALA A 984 -41.18 -2.65 -3.69
C ALA A 984 -40.26 -1.46 -3.34
N CYS A 985 -40.81 -0.41 -2.73
CA CYS A 985 -40.04 0.75 -2.25
C CYS A 985 -38.96 0.34 -1.22
N ALA A 986 -39.32 -0.50 -0.25
CA ALA A 986 -38.40 -1.04 0.73
C ALA A 986 -37.28 -1.89 0.10
N LEU A 987 -37.60 -2.69 -0.94
CA LEU A 987 -36.63 -3.52 -1.65
C LEU A 987 -35.62 -2.67 -2.41
N ASP A 988 -36.09 -1.66 -3.16
CA ASP A 988 -35.22 -0.75 -3.91
C ASP A 988 -34.27 -0.02 -2.95
N GLY A 989 -34.79 0.51 -1.83
CA GLY A 989 -33.98 1.16 -0.80
C GLY A 989 -32.92 0.25 -0.17
N ALA A 990 -33.27 -1.03 0.08
CA ALA A 990 -32.36 -2.04 0.62
C ALA A 990 -31.30 -2.51 -0.39
N VAL A 991 -31.65 -2.62 -1.67
CA VAL A 991 -30.72 -3.00 -2.74
C VAL A 991 -29.72 -1.86 -3.02
N GLU A 992 -30.18 -0.62 -3.11
CA GLU A 992 -29.33 0.57 -3.29
C GLU A 992 -28.25 0.67 -2.21
N ARG A 993 -28.61 0.36 -0.96
CA ARG A 993 -27.72 0.47 0.22
C ARG A 993 -26.96 -0.82 0.54
N ALA A 994 -27.02 -1.82 -0.33
CA ALA A 994 -26.38 -3.12 -0.15
C ALA A 994 -26.71 -3.78 1.20
N MET A 995 -28.00 -3.81 1.56
CA MET A 995 -28.55 -4.47 2.75
C MET A 995 -29.13 -5.86 2.38
N PRO A 996 -28.30 -6.92 2.25
CA PRO A 996 -28.74 -8.19 1.65
C PRO A 996 -29.80 -8.92 2.47
N HIS A 997 -29.81 -8.74 3.80
CA HIS A 997 -30.75 -9.42 4.69
C HIS A 997 -32.18 -8.86 4.53
N SER A 998 -32.36 -7.56 4.72
CA SER A 998 -33.64 -6.88 4.49
C SER A 998 -34.13 -7.08 3.06
N ALA A 999 -33.24 -6.93 2.07
CA ALA A 999 -33.59 -7.18 0.67
C ALA A 999 -34.09 -8.61 0.41
N GLN A 1000 -33.60 -9.62 1.14
CA GLN A 1000 -34.10 -10.98 1.00
C GLN A 1000 -35.48 -11.15 1.66
N GLN A 1001 -35.67 -10.69 2.90
CA GLN A 1001 -36.96 -10.76 3.60
C GLN A 1001 -38.10 -10.10 2.80
N ILE A 1002 -37.79 -9.01 2.09
CA ILE A 1002 -38.76 -8.29 1.26
C ILE A 1002 -39.06 -9.05 -0.04
N ARG A 1003 -38.07 -9.70 -0.67
CA ARG A 1003 -38.31 -10.61 -1.80
C ARG A 1003 -39.17 -11.80 -1.41
N ASP A 1004 -38.95 -12.35 -0.22
CA ASP A 1004 -39.71 -13.49 0.28
C ASP A 1004 -41.20 -13.11 0.47
N ARG A 1005 -41.47 -11.93 1.05
CA ARG A 1005 -42.83 -11.34 1.12
C ARG A 1005 -43.47 -11.13 -0.24
N LEU A 1006 -42.76 -10.49 -1.18
CA LEU A 1006 -43.27 -10.26 -2.55
C LEU A 1006 -43.56 -11.58 -3.28
N THR A 1007 -42.69 -12.59 -3.12
CA THR A 1007 -42.87 -13.92 -3.72
C THR A 1007 -44.06 -14.65 -3.11
N ALA A 1008 -44.19 -14.63 -1.78
CA ALA A 1008 -45.31 -15.25 -1.09
C ALA A 1008 -46.65 -14.58 -1.45
N LEU A 1009 -46.64 -13.25 -1.63
CA LEU A 1009 -47.77 -12.49 -2.15
C LEU A 1009 -48.16 -12.95 -3.56
N ASP A 1010 -47.20 -13.04 -4.50
CA ASP A 1010 -47.43 -13.49 -5.88
C ASP A 1010 -47.94 -14.94 -5.96
N MET A 1011 -47.60 -15.77 -4.96
CA MET A 1011 -48.03 -17.17 -4.85
C MET A 1011 -49.37 -17.38 -4.11
N ASP A 1012 -50.06 -16.29 -3.72
CA ASP A 1012 -51.30 -16.31 -2.88
C ASP A 1012 -51.16 -17.10 -1.56
N SER A 1013 -49.93 -17.22 -1.06
CA SER A 1013 -49.62 -17.69 0.30
C SER A 1013 -49.56 -16.51 1.29
N ASP A 1014 -49.75 -16.75 2.58
CA ASP A 1014 -49.57 -15.71 3.60
C ASP A 1014 -48.09 -15.27 3.63
N PRO A 1015 -47.77 -14.02 3.26
CA PRO A 1015 -46.39 -13.51 3.26
C PRO A 1015 -45.93 -13.07 4.66
N THR A 1016 -46.82 -13.15 5.66
CA THR A 1016 -46.60 -12.67 7.01
C THR A 1016 -46.16 -13.82 7.92
N PRO A 1017 -44.97 -13.76 8.56
CA PRO A 1017 -44.55 -14.81 9.49
C PRO A 1017 -45.44 -14.83 10.75
N ALA A 1018 -45.62 -16.03 11.31
CA ALA A 1018 -46.59 -16.30 12.38
C ALA A 1018 -46.16 -15.81 13.79
N VAL A 1019 -44.95 -15.28 13.92
CA VAL A 1019 -44.36 -14.79 15.16
C VAL A 1019 -43.70 -13.43 14.87
N PRO A 1020 -43.74 -12.44 15.78
CA PRO A 1020 -43.01 -11.18 15.61
C PRO A 1020 -41.51 -11.40 15.34
N GLU A 1021 -41.06 -11.04 14.13
CA GLU A 1021 -39.80 -11.48 13.51
C GLU A 1021 -38.52 -11.24 14.34
N ARG A 1022 -38.51 -10.24 15.22
CA ARG A 1022 -37.37 -9.97 16.12
C ARG A 1022 -37.18 -11.05 17.20
N ALA A 1023 -38.18 -11.88 17.48
CA ALA A 1023 -38.14 -12.92 18.51
C ALA A 1023 -37.77 -14.33 17.99
N GLU A 1024 -37.79 -14.58 16.68
CA GLU A 1024 -37.50 -15.91 16.12
C GLU A 1024 -35.99 -16.21 15.97
N GLY A 1025 -35.10 -15.26 16.25
CA GLY A 1025 -33.64 -15.49 16.19
C GLY A 1025 -33.16 -15.94 14.80
N SER A 1026 -33.82 -15.49 13.73
CA SER A 1026 -33.49 -15.81 12.33
C SER A 1026 -32.14 -15.23 11.85
N HIS A 1027 -31.37 -14.62 12.76
CA HIS A 1027 -29.95 -14.31 12.66
C HIS A 1027 -29.02 -15.55 12.55
N ARG A 1028 -29.42 -16.57 11.78
CA ARG A 1028 -28.46 -17.51 11.20
C ARG A 1028 -27.80 -16.84 10.01
N LEU A 1029 -26.62 -16.25 10.25
CA LEU A 1029 -25.67 -15.95 9.18
C LEU A 1029 -25.50 -17.18 8.27
N PRO A 1030 -25.33 -17.00 6.94
CA PRO A 1030 -24.96 -18.11 6.09
C PRO A 1030 -23.65 -18.70 6.59
N THR A 1031 -23.68 -19.97 7.00
CA THR A 1031 -22.45 -20.71 7.30
C THR A 1031 -21.57 -20.69 6.05
N PRO A 1032 -20.25 -20.43 6.18
CA PRO A 1032 -19.36 -20.53 5.04
C PRO A 1032 -19.49 -21.95 4.47
N ARG A 1033 -19.69 -22.05 3.15
CA ARG A 1033 -19.83 -23.35 2.46
C ARG A 1033 -18.58 -24.20 2.70
N SER A 1034 -18.63 -25.09 3.68
CA SER A 1034 -17.75 -26.24 3.77
C SER A 1034 -18.08 -27.16 2.61
N GLY A 1035 -17.34 -27.00 1.51
CA GLY A 1035 -17.44 -27.92 0.39
C GLY A 1035 -16.86 -29.27 0.77
N ASP A 1036 -17.72 -30.28 0.90
CA ASP A 1036 -17.43 -31.59 0.31
C ASP A 1036 -18.72 -32.41 0.06
N PRO A 1037 -19.09 -32.73 -1.20
CA PRO A 1037 -20.31 -33.45 -1.52
C PRO A 1037 -20.05 -34.95 -1.79
N ALA A 1038 -19.75 -35.76 -0.77
CA ALA A 1038 -19.61 -37.20 -0.97
C ALA A 1038 -19.86 -38.08 0.28
N ARG A 1039 -21.09 -38.60 0.42
CA ARG A 1039 -21.44 -40.06 0.42
C ARG A 1039 -22.74 -40.34 1.18
N GLN A 1040 -23.80 -40.61 0.43
CA GLN A 1040 -24.91 -41.44 0.91
C GLN A 1040 -24.48 -42.92 0.94
N GLY A 1041 -25.11 -43.69 1.83
CA GLY A 1041 -25.29 -45.14 1.64
C GLY A 1041 -24.42 -46.06 2.49
N SER A 1042 -24.87 -46.38 3.70
CA SER A 1042 -25.41 -47.73 3.97
C SER A 1042 -26.06 -47.80 5.36
N GLU A 1043 -27.38 -48.00 5.42
CA GLU A 1043 -28.01 -48.58 6.59
C GLU A 1043 -27.66 -50.08 6.65
N ARG A 1044 -27.38 -50.61 7.86
CA ARG A 1044 -27.86 -51.92 8.33
C ARG A 1044 -27.52 -52.19 9.80
N ASP A 1045 -28.56 -52.57 10.53
CA ASP A 1045 -28.66 -53.44 11.71
C ASP A 1045 -27.40 -53.84 12.50
N GLY A 1046 -27.48 -53.79 13.84
CA GLY A 1046 -26.46 -54.41 14.70
C GLY A 1046 -26.56 -54.19 16.20
N SER A 1047 -27.69 -54.56 16.82
CA SER A 1047 -27.88 -54.94 18.23
C SER A 1047 -26.77 -54.70 19.29
N ALA A 1048 -27.20 -54.07 20.40
CA ALA A 1048 -26.89 -54.42 21.80
C ALA A 1048 -25.46 -54.31 22.36
N GLY A 1049 -25.37 -53.89 23.63
CA GLY A 1049 -24.27 -54.36 24.51
C GLY A 1049 -23.52 -53.33 25.37
N GLY A 1050 -24.20 -52.72 26.34
CA GLY A 1050 -23.73 -52.72 27.74
C GLY A 1050 -22.50 -51.92 28.21
N HIS A 1051 -22.74 -51.21 29.31
CA HIS A 1051 -21.89 -51.15 30.52
C HIS A 1051 -20.63 -50.26 30.59
N SER A 1052 -20.75 -49.32 31.54
CA SER A 1052 -19.76 -49.01 32.60
C SER A 1052 -18.67 -47.96 32.35
N SER A 1053 -18.98 -46.76 32.87
CA SER A 1053 -18.23 -46.08 33.96
C SER A 1053 -16.76 -45.65 33.80
N ALA A 1054 -16.55 -44.42 34.27
CA ALA A 1054 -15.50 -44.01 35.21
C ALA A 1054 -14.17 -43.41 34.65
N VAL A 1055 -13.99 -42.13 35.01
CA VAL A 1055 -12.74 -41.53 35.53
C VAL A 1055 -11.59 -41.38 34.52
N ARG A 1056 -11.40 -40.14 34.01
CA ARG A 1056 -10.65 -39.13 34.78
C ARG A 1056 -10.92 -37.70 34.30
#